data_AF-A0A367YM34-F1
#
_entry.id   AF-A0A367YM34-F1
#
_cell.length_a   1.000
_cell.length_b   1.000
_cell.length_c   1.000
_cell.angle_alpha   90.00
_cell.angle_beta   90.00
_cell.angle_gamma   90.00
#
_symmetry.space_group_name_H-M   'P 1'
#
loop_
_entity.id
_entity.type
_entity.pdbx_description
1 polymer ?
#
loop_
_entity_poly.entity_id
_entity_poly.type
_entity_poly.pdbx_seq_one_letter_code
_entity_poly.pdbx_strand_id
1 'polypeptide(L)'
;MTTHEKLDSDSEDASPTSNNPKNSNKFVANFKALFKNLPPPRIKWLITPIAVVIYSTIFNVIDQILYAKFTRQFHMANPVDIIFLFLDVFIFLVVIYEQNYYKKDEEFKNKYYEAAHFIVVKILKKLLWLVLLAACIVQVVIISQGKLSNPLNISDTYMDSLNMTGNERAGYFIITLISLICNGALLGIWWSTNISSVYLLYASVNLITVLISVSIVQINISYINTTGGSARKLHNLFILTGTFMACQSGIGLCIVLLINEKNRLKDFIGKIIFFYDAYVLILFSLLLACTIVSGIYYDYKALFPISIFVLFLCSCICSVIAFFCTRYFRLRGGGFTKDYEVEEYDLVNLTPHQKQGWGKLIDLNGKHNGGVSGDYVISLMENYMKADLEGMTCKVLRVYKKDDNNSGNGNGNGGNNNGNQQHITRQPSRSSKHMNAAFDVLDHESVLFLDTPTLTEETSIREEYRPLSKNQLKRLAKKNQKEKKKMEMKSLENNTEKFYQELMNTEALVLLTIVEEFDLTERIPGWFGKKLHKHFGKDSRTPWLCIRFGLLGFHWPFKRATFYCSSTKKPVARGAAVLYAISKWNEKNEKLTVLLDPTYKDVNFEAGITSSGWYKINLPNSHIIDLRPFKNQTSTDYFKAIKYRNQENSFKQAHGQVIETNIFNYENCQEIITMNENIANSRQLSGQLDQLLRPDWEFIYNLGNCTNEKKYRSLLFLKVDEEIIASCVIFRLGDTMTSDIQGLDHAISKQYKAYFVMMQEVIKIGLREGVHFIDFGPTTEDAKVTIGCKVVPLCGSIYPRHKWLGPVIKFAASKVEV
;
A
#
# COMPACT_ATOMS: atom_id res chain seq x y z
N MET A 1 73.51 44.61 21.66
CA MET A 1 73.04 43.29 22.10
C MET A 1 71.57 43.20 21.70
N THR A 2 71.33 42.90 20.42
CA THR A 2 71.00 41.55 19.89
C THR A 2 69.57 41.17 20.27
N THR A 3 68.60 41.04 19.38
CA THR A 3 68.53 41.04 17.89
C THR A 3 67.02 41.12 17.57
N HIS A 4 66.56 42.10 16.79
CA HIS A 4 66.08 41.96 15.39
C HIS A 4 64.95 40.93 15.21
N GLU A 5 63.81 41.17 14.56
CA GLU A 5 63.32 42.18 13.61
C GLU A 5 61.77 42.04 13.57
N LYS A 6 60.95 43.11 13.68
CA LYS A 6 60.48 44.02 12.60
C LYS A 6 59.65 43.29 11.53
N LEU A 7 58.52 43.77 11.01
CA LEU A 7 57.84 45.08 10.99
C LEU A 7 56.40 44.85 10.49
N ASP A 8 55.47 45.61 11.07
CA ASP A 8 54.44 46.43 10.40
C ASP A 8 53.36 45.82 9.50
N SER A 9 52.18 46.42 9.36
CA SER A 9 51.43 47.46 10.08
C SER A 9 50.03 47.49 9.45
N ASP A 10 49.04 47.85 10.27
CA ASP A 10 47.83 48.65 10.00
C ASP A 10 46.96 48.32 8.77
N SER A 11 45.76 47.78 9.02
CA SER A 11 44.44 48.46 8.96
C SER A 11 43.90 48.53 7.51
N GLU A 12 42.71 48.05 7.17
CA GLU A 12 41.40 48.58 7.59
C GLU A 12 40.26 47.61 7.20
N ASP A 13 39.14 47.84 7.90
CA ASP A 13 37.74 47.65 7.47
C ASP A 13 37.05 46.28 7.40
N ALA A 14 35.99 46.21 8.21
CA ALA A 14 35.04 45.13 8.34
C ALA A 14 33.77 45.40 7.54
N SER A 15 33.39 44.44 6.68
CA SER A 15 32.00 43.99 6.47
C SER A 15 31.99 42.65 5.70
N PRO A 16 30.84 41.98 5.58
CA PRO A 16 30.47 40.75 6.27
C PRO A 16 30.99 39.45 5.64
N THR A 17 31.45 38.50 6.47
CA THR A 17 31.87 37.16 6.03
C THR A 17 30.68 36.29 5.61
N SER A 18 30.60 36.02 4.30
CA SER A 18 29.81 34.91 3.75
C SER A 18 30.50 33.58 4.07
N ASN A 19 30.05 32.85 5.09
CA ASN A 19 30.46 31.47 5.30
C ASN A 19 29.58 30.51 4.50
N ASN A 20 30.08 30.14 3.32
CA ASN A 20 29.61 29.00 2.51
C ASN A 20 29.81 27.67 3.26
N PRO A 21 28.78 26.82 3.44
CA PRO A 21 28.96 25.45 3.90
C PRO A 21 29.23 24.54 2.68
N LYS A 22 30.47 24.55 2.15
CA LYS A 22 30.82 23.70 0.98
C LYS A 22 31.63 22.44 1.27
N ASN A 23 31.95 22.11 2.52
CA ASN A 23 32.80 20.95 2.83
C ASN A 23 32.14 19.73 3.53
N SER A 24 30.87 19.76 3.94
CA SER A 24 30.24 18.58 4.56
C SER A 24 29.70 17.54 3.55
N ASN A 25 29.35 17.97 2.33
CA ASN A 25 28.77 17.07 1.33
C ASN A 25 29.80 16.22 0.58
N LYS A 26 31.06 16.64 0.51
CA LYS A 26 32.11 15.86 -0.17
C LYS A 26 32.55 14.64 0.64
N PHE A 27 32.54 14.74 1.97
CA PHE A 27 32.86 13.60 2.84
C PHE A 27 31.76 12.53 2.81
N VAL A 28 30.48 12.93 2.90
CA VAL A 28 29.33 12.01 2.80
C VAL A 28 29.21 11.40 1.39
N ALA A 29 29.50 12.17 0.34
CA ALA A 29 29.53 11.67 -1.03
C ALA A 29 30.70 10.70 -1.28
N ASN A 30 31.90 10.98 -0.76
CA ASN A 30 33.05 10.07 -0.85
C ASN A 30 32.86 8.83 0.02
N PHE A 31 32.21 8.91 1.18
CA PHE A 31 31.85 7.75 2.00
C PHE A 31 30.84 6.85 1.27
N LYS A 32 29.81 7.42 0.63
CA LYS A 32 28.86 6.68 -0.23
C LYS A 32 29.52 6.07 -1.46
N ALA A 33 30.50 6.74 -2.05
CA ALA A 33 31.24 6.24 -3.21
C ALA A 33 32.19 5.09 -2.83
N LEU A 34 32.85 5.15 -1.66
CA LEU A 34 33.66 4.05 -1.14
C LEU A 34 32.82 2.77 -0.93
N PHE A 35 31.60 2.91 -0.39
CA PHE A 35 30.67 1.78 -0.18
C PHE A 35 29.99 1.26 -1.46
N LYS A 36 30.05 2.01 -2.57
CA LYS A 36 29.50 1.56 -3.87
C LYS A 36 30.45 0.65 -4.64
N ASN A 37 31.76 0.83 -4.44
CA ASN A 37 32.82 0.08 -5.14
C ASN A 37 33.55 -0.94 -4.27
N LEU A 38 33.27 -0.98 -2.96
CA LEU A 38 33.60 -2.14 -2.14
C LEU A 38 32.72 -3.31 -2.61
N PRO A 39 33.29 -4.47 -3.02
CA PRO A 39 32.48 -5.68 -3.09
C PRO A 39 31.78 -5.81 -1.74
N PRO A 40 30.48 -6.15 -1.70
CA PRO A 40 29.74 -6.19 -0.45
C PRO A 40 30.59 -6.96 0.56
N PRO A 41 30.86 -6.41 1.77
CA PRO A 41 31.65 -7.15 2.74
C PRO A 41 31.05 -8.55 2.80
N ARG A 42 31.90 -9.58 2.72
CA ARG A 42 31.49 -10.99 2.71
C ARG A 42 30.86 -11.40 4.05
N ILE A 43 29.98 -10.57 4.63
CA ILE A 43 29.01 -10.86 5.69
C ILE A 43 28.10 -12.03 5.26
N LYS A 44 27.96 -12.28 3.95
CA LYS A 44 27.37 -13.53 3.44
C LYS A 44 28.00 -14.75 4.11
N TRP A 45 29.31 -14.77 4.36
CA TRP A 45 29.98 -15.89 5.01
C TRP A 45 29.51 -16.04 6.46
N LEU A 46 29.49 -14.94 7.23
CA LEU A 46 29.02 -14.88 8.63
C LEU A 46 27.55 -15.31 8.84
N ILE A 47 26.72 -15.26 7.80
CA ILE A 47 25.29 -15.59 7.87
C ILE A 47 24.96 -16.81 6.98
N THR A 48 25.97 -17.49 6.41
CA THR A 48 25.69 -18.70 5.62
C THR A 48 25.20 -19.83 6.54
N PRO A 49 24.30 -20.70 6.06
CA PRO A 49 23.91 -21.92 6.77
C PRO A 49 25.10 -22.72 7.29
N ILE A 50 26.17 -22.81 6.49
CA ILE A 50 27.43 -23.47 6.85
C ILE A 50 28.11 -22.77 8.04
N ALA A 51 28.20 -21.44 8.03
CA ALA A 51 28.80 -20.71 9.15
C ALA A 51 27.99 -20.83 10.44
N VAL A 52 26.65 -20.88 10.37
CA VAL A 52 25.81 -21.10 11.55
C VAL A 52 26.03 -22.49 12.14
N VAL A 53 26.18 -23.53 11.30
CA VAL A 53 26.61 -24.86 11.80
C VAL A 53 27.98 -24.79 12.45
N ILE A 54 28.95 -24.13 11.80
CA ILE A 54 30.30 -23.99 12.35
C ILE A 54 30.30 -23.26 13.70
N TYR A 55 29.50 -22.20 13.87
CA TYR A 55 29.39 -21.50 15.16
C TYR A 55 28.80 -22.39 16.24
N SER A 56 27.70 -23.08 15.95
CA SER A 56 27.12 -24.07 16.85
C SER A 56 28.17 -25.11 17.28
N THR A 57 28.86 -25.72 16.31
CA THR A 57 29.86 -26.75 16.58
C THR A 57 31.01 -26.22 17.43
N ILE A 58 31.53 -25.02 17.11
CA ILE A 58 32.61 -24.40 17.89
C ILE A 58 32.15 -24.15 19.34
N PHE A 59 30.98 -23.55 19.54
CA PHE A 59 30.53 -23.22 20.90
C PHE A 59 30.13 -24.46 21.72
N ASN A 60 29.56 -25.50 21.10
CA ASN A 60 29.31 -26.78 21.77
C ASN A 60 30.60 -27.52 22.12
N VAL A 61 31.63 -27.48 21.27
CA VAL A 61 32.97 -28.02 21.59
C VAL A 61 33.62 -27.24 22.73
N ILE A 62 33.54 -25.91 22.72
CA ILE A 62 34.09 -25.07 23.79
C ILE A 62 33.36 -25.34 25.11
N ASP A 63 32.03 -25.44 25.10
CA ASP A 63 31.24 -25.74 26.29
C ASP A 63 31.62 -27.10 26.90
N GLN A 64 31.87 -28.12 26.06
CA GLN A 64 32.37 -29.43 26.50
C GLN A 64 33.79 -29.39 27.07
N ILE A 65 34.71 -28.65 26.43
CA ILE A 65 36.08 -28.49 26.93
C ILE A 65 36.06 -27.82 28.31
N LEU A 66 35.21 -26.81 28.48
CA LEU A 66 35.04 -26.13 29.76
C LEU A 66 34.38 -27.05 30.79
N TYR A 67 33.35 -27.81 30.40
CA TYR A 67 32.71 -28.80 31.27
C TYR A 67 33.71 -29.85 31.78
N ALA A 68 34.53 -30.42 30.90
CA ALA A 68 35.56 -31.39 31.27
C ALA A 68 36.67 -30.79 32.15
N LYS A 69 37.08 -29.54 31.85
CA LYS A 69 38.06 -28.80 32.66
C LYS A 69 37.55 -28.54 34.08
N PHE A 70 36.29 -28.12 34.22
CA PHE A 70 35.72 -27.71 35.51
C PHE A 70 35.26 -28.88 36.37
N THR A 71 34.95 -30.04 35.78
CA THR A 71 34.61 -31.26 36.53
C THR A 71 35.85 -32.07 36.95
N ARG A 72 37.07 -31.69 36.51
CA ARG A 72 38.35 -32.43 36.71
C ARG A 72 38.30 -33.92 36.34
N GLN A 73 37.29 -34.32 35.58
CA GLN A 73 37.07 -35.69 35.12
C GLN A 73 37.06 -35.67 33.59
N PHE A 74 38.22 -35.89 32.99
CA PHE A 74 38.40 -35.93 31.52
C PHE A 74 37.57 -37.03 30.82
N HIS A 75 36.88 -37.89 31.56
CA HIS A 75 36.03 -38.97 31.05
C HIS A 75 34.53 -38.65 31.08
N MET A 76 34.11 -37.54 31.68
CA MET A 76 32.71 -37.12 31.73
C MET A 76 32.42 -36.07 30.64
N ALA A 77 31.36 -36.28 29.87
CA ALA A 77 30.91 -35.34 28.85
C ALA A 77 29.46 -34.94 29.13
N ASN A 78 29.10 -33.68 28.85
CA ASN A 78 27.71 -33.24 28.96
C ASN A 78 26.89 -33.91 27.84
N PRO A 79 25.88 -34.74 28.16
CA PRO A 79 25.15 -35.49 27.14
C PRO A 79 24.41 -34.58 26.15
N VAL A 80 24.05 -33.35 26.57
CA VAL A 80 23.31 -32.40 25.74
C VAL A 80 24.17 -31.83 24.61
N ASP A 81 25.40 -31.38 24.89
CA ASP A 81 26.23 -30.83 23.81
C ASP A 81 26.78 -31.93 22.90
N ILE A 82 26.91 -33.19 23.37
CA ILE A 82 27.16 -34.33 22.47
C ILE A 82 25.99 -34.52 21.48
N ILE A 83 24.75 -34.41 21.95
CA ILE A 83 23.57 -34.48 21.08
C ILE A 83 23.60 -33.34 20.06
N PHE A 84 23.96 -32.12 20.46
CA PHE A 84 24.08 -31.00 19.52
C PHE A 84 25.21 -31.18 18.51
N LEU A 85 26.39 -31.65 18.93
CA LEU A 85 27.50 -31.95 18.01
C LEU A 85 27.13 -33.04 17.01
N PHE A 86 26.36 -34.05 17.44
CA PHE A 86 25.81 -35.05 16.54
C PHE A 86 24.84 -34.41 15.54
N LEU A 87 23.89 -33.59 16.02
CA LEU A 87 22.92 -32.90 15.15
C LEU A 87 23.60 -31.96 14.15
N ASP A 88 24.64 -31.23 14.56
CA ASP A 88 25.44 -30.35 13.70
C ASP A 88 26.01 -31.09 12.49
N VAL A 89 26.55 -32.30 12.70
CA VAL A 89 27.09 -33.14 11.61
C VAL A 89 26.00 -33.52 10.61
N PHE A 90 24.82 -33.95 11.08
CA PHE A 90 23.72 -34.31 10.18
C PHE A 90 23.14 -33.09 9.44
N ILE A 91 23.02 -31.94 10.13
CA ILE A 91 22.56 -30.69 9.51
C ILE A 91 23.57 -30.23 8.45
N PHE A 92 24.87 -30.31 8.74
CA PHE A 92 25.94 -30.00 7.80
C PHE A 92 25.88 -30.87 6.53
N LEU A 93 25.73 -32.18 6.69
CA LEU A 93 25.62 -33.13 5.57
C LEU A 93 24.41 -32.83 4.70
N VAL A 94 23.25 -32.52 5.32
CA VAL A 94 22.04 -32.13 4.58
C VAL A 94 22.25 -30.80 3.84
N VAL A 95 22.90 -29.80 4.45
CA VAL A 95 23.20 -28.52 3.80
C VAL A 95 24.15 -28.68 2.62
N ILE A 96 25.18 -29.53 2.73
CA ILE A 96 26.11 -29.84 1.63
C ILE A 96 25.38 -30.59 0.50
N TYR A 97 24.54 -31.58 0.85
CA TYR A 97 23.72 -32.29 -0.12
C TYR A 97 22.84 -31.32 -0.92
N GLU A 98 22.23 -30.34 -0.24
CA GLU A 98 21.46 -29.29 -0.92
C GLU A 98 22.32 -28.37 -1.78
N GLN A 99 23.53 -28.00 -1.38
CA GLN A 99 24.35 -27.10 -2.20
C GLN A 99 24.90 -27.78 -3.46
N ASN A 100 25.22 -29.07 -3.39
CA ASN A 100 25.91 -29.79 -4.46
C ASN A 100 24.99 -30.58 -5.39
N TYR A 101 23.85 -31.09 -4.89
CA TYR A 101 22.97 -31.99 -5.65
C TYR A 101 21.57 -31.40 -5.90
N TYR A 102 21.23 -30.25 -5.32
CA TYR A 102 19.97 -29.58 -5.60
C TYR A 102 20.06 -28.71 -6.86
N LYS A 103 19.80 -29.31 -8.03
CA LYS A 103 19.36 -28.55 -9.20
C LYS A 103 17.85 -28.71 -9.33
N LYS A 104 17.13 -27.62 -9.10
CA LYS A 104 15.66 -27.61 -8.90
C LYS A 104 14.85 -27.94 -10.17
N ASP A 105 15.51 -28.17 -11.32
CA ASP A 105 14.90 -28.31 -12.66
C ASP A 105 15.38 -29.54 -13.46
N GLU A 106 16.03 -30.55 -12.85
CA GLU A 106 16.22 -31.85 -13.51
C GLU A 106 15.20 -32.87 -12.97
N GLU A 107 14.34 -33.38 -13.85
CA GLU A 107 13.54 -34.57 -13.55
C GLU A 107 14.51 -35.71 -13.21
N PHE A 108 14.49 -36.16 -11.95
CA PHE A 108 15.25 -37.33 -11.55
C PHE A 108 14.77 -38.53 -12.36
N LYS A 109 15.54 -38.95 -13.37
CA LYS A 109 15.21 -40.11 -14.22
C LYS A 109 15.07 -41.44 -13.46
N ASN A 110 15.45 -41.48 -12.18
CA ASN A 110 15.50 -42.70 -11.37
C ASN A 110 14.59 -42.57 -10.13
N LYS A 111 13.61 -43.46 -10.02
CA LYS A 111 12.60 -43.54 -8.95
C LYS A 111 13.20 -43.65 -7.54
N TYR A 112 14.39 -44.24 -7.41
CA TYR A 112 15.11 -44.34 -6.13
C TYR A 112 15.68 -42.99 -5.66
N TYR A 113 16.12 -42.14 -6.58
CA TYR A 113 16.60 -40.80 -6.27
C TYR A 113 15.44 -39.87 -5.87
N GLU A 114 14.28 -40.01 -6.51
CA GLU A 114 13.08 -39.27 -6.13
C GLU A 114 12.60 -39.65 -4.71
N ALA A 115 12.58 -40.94 -4.39
CA ALA A 115 12.24 -41.44 -3.06
C ALA A 115 13.26 -40.99 -2.00
N ALA A 116 14.56 -41.13 -2.27
CA ALA A 116 15.61 -40.65 -1.38
C ALA A 116 15.53 -39.12 -1.17
N HIS A 117 15.25 -38.36 -2.22
CA HIS A 117 15.05 -36.91 -2.13
C HIS A 117 13.83 -36.54 -1.29
N PHE A 118 12.70 -37.24 -1.46
CA PHE A 118 11.52 -37.06 -0.64
C PHE A 118 11.80 -37.35 0.84
N ILE A 119 12.49 -38.45 1.14
CA ILE A 119 12.87 -38.84 2.50
C ILE A 119 13.79 -37.80 3.14
N VAL A 120 14.86 -37.40 2.44
CA VAL A 120 15.85 -36.44 2.95
C VAL A 120 15.23 -35.04 3.14
N VAL A 121 14.49 -34.52 2.15
CA VAL A 121 14.01 -33.13 2.17
C VAL A 121 12.70 -32.96 2.96
N LYS A 122 11.77 -33.92 2.94
CA LYS A 122 10.46 -33.76 3.62
C LYS A 122 10.36 -34.43 4.98
N ILE A 123 11.06 -35.54 5.22
CA ILE A 123 10.94 -36.32 6.47
C ILE A 123 12.13 -36.01 7.38
N LEU A 124 13.37 -36.26 6.91
CA LEU A 124 14.57 -36.15 7.72
C LEU A 124 14.79 -34.73 8.25
N LYS A 125 14.59 -33.68 7.43
CA LYS A 125 14.67 -32.29 7.89
C LYS A 125 13.71 -31.97 9.03
N LYS A 126 12.45 -32.40 8.91
CA LYS A 126 11.43 -32.14 9.94
C LYS A 126 11.74 -32.89 11.23
N LEU A 127 12.23 -34.12 11.11
CA LEU A 127 12.65 -34.93 12.25
C LEU A 127 13.86 -34.31 12.96
N LEU A 128 14.92 -33.96 12.21
CA LEU A 128 16.11 -33.30 12.75
C LEU A 128 15.76 -31.97 13.41
N TRP A 129 14.86 -31.19 12.81
CA TRP A 129 14.38 -29.94 13.40
C TRP A 129 13.62 -30.17 14.71
N LEU A 130 12.77 -31.19 14.79
CA LEU A 130 12.01 -31.52 16.00
C LEU A 130 12.92 -32.02 17.13
N VAL A 131 13.92 -32.84 16.80
CA VAL A 131 14.93 -33.32 17.76
C VAL A 131 15.79 -32.16 18.26
N LEU A 132 16.20 -31.25 17.37
CA LEU A 132 16.95 -30.05 17.73
C LEU A 132 16.13 -29.12 18.63
N LEU A 133 14.83 -28.95 18.36
CA LEU A 133 13.93 -28.18 19.23
C LEU A 133 13.82 -28.79 20.62
N ALA A 134 13.63 -30.12 20.70
CA ALA A 134 13.57 -30.83 21.97
C ALA A 134 14.88 -30.69 22.76
N ALA A 135 16.03 -30.79 22.09
CA ALA A 135 17.34 -30.59 22.71
C ALA A 135 17.53 -29.16 23.24
N CYS A 136 17.12 -28.13 22.49
CA CYS A 136 17.14 -26.74 22.94
C CYS A 136 16.27 -26.52 24.18
N ILE A 137 15.06 -27.12 24.21
CA ILE A 137 14.17 -27.03 25.39
C ILE A 137 14.84 -27.69 26.60
N VAL A 138 15.43 -28.88 26.43
CA VAL A 138 16.14 -29.59 27.51
C VAL A 138 17.34 -28.77 28.01
N GLN A 139 18.12 -28.15 27.12
CA GLN A 139 19.25 -27.30 27.49
C GLN A 139 18.80 -26.09 28.33
N VAL A 140 17.69 -25.42 27.96
CA VAL A 140 17.13 -24.33 28.78
C VAL A 140 16.62 -24.85 30.13
N VAL A 141 15.92 -25.98 30.15
CA VAL A 141 15.45 -26.58 31.41
C VAL A 141 16.62 -26.84 32.36
N ILE A 142 17.74 -27.38 31.86
CA ILE A 142 18.96 -27.62 32.65
C ILE A 142 19.57 -26.31 33.18
N ILE A 143 19.67 -25.29 32.32
CA ILE A 143 20.17 -23.96 32.72
C ILE A 143 19.25 -23.32 33.79
N SER A 144 17.94 -23.51 33.68
CA SER A 144 16.92 -22.88 34.55
C SER A 144 16.74 -23.57 35.90
N GLN A 145 16.76 -24.90 35.93
CA GLN A 145 16.55 -25.70 37.14
C GLN A 145 17.81 -25.78 38.02
N GLY A 146 18.99 -25.54 37.44
CA GLY A 146 20.25 -25.59 38.15
C GLY A 146 20.59 -26.94 38.79
N LYS A 147 19.84 -28.02 38.49
CA LYS A 147 20.05 -29.39 38.99
C LYS A 147 19.71 -30.42 37.93
N LEU A 148 20.74 -30.83 37.20
CA LEU A 148 21.18 -32.18 36.90
C LEU A 148 22.42 -31.95 36.02
N SER A 149 23.62 -32.31 36.49
CA SER A 149 24.92 -31.98 35.86
C SER A 149 25.25 -30.48 35.69
N ASN A 150 25.04 -29.66 36.74
CA ASN A 150 25.49 -28.27 36.74
C ASN A 150 26.77 -28.11 37.60
N PRO A 151 27.95 -27.76 37.02
CA PRO A 151 29.14 -27.42 37.81
C PRO A 151 28.95 -26.17 38.70
N LEU A 152 27.83 -25.45 38.53
CA LEU A 152 27.45 -24.30 39.36
C LEU A 152 26.58 -24.66 40.58
N ASN A 153 26.27 -25.95 40.79
CA ASN A 153 25.57 -26.43 41.98
C ASN A 153 26.36 -27.54 42.68
N ILE A 154 27.68 -27.35 42.70
CA ILE A 154 28.58 -28.04 43.58
C ILE A 154 28.50 -27.28 44.92
N SER A 155 28.34 -27.97 46.05
CA SER A 155 28.31 -27.31 47.36
C SER A 155 29.55 -26.43 47.54
N ASP A 156 29.42 -25.29 48.22
CA ASP A 156 30.55 -24.36 48.42
C ASP A 156 31.81 -25.10 48.95
N THR A 157 31.63 -26.16 49.73
CA THR A 157 32.67 -27.09 50.22
C THR A 157 33.42 -27.89 49.15
N TYR A 158 32.77 -28.32 48.05
CA TYR A 158 33.47 -28.95 46.93
C TYR A 158 34.04 -27.88 45.95
N MET A 159 33.47 -26.67 45.92
CA MET A 159 33.97 -25.56 45.10
C MET A 159 35.30 -25.00 45.62
N ASP A 160 35.49 -24.97 46.94
CA ASP A 160 36.79 -24.66 47.56
C ASP A 160 37.87 -25.70 47.18
N SER A 161 37.48 -26.96 46.91
CA SER A 161 38.42 -27.99 46.43
C SER A 161 38.81 -27.84 44.95
N LEU A 162 38.03 -27.08 44.18
CA LEU A 162 38.18 -26.89 42.73
C LEU A 162 38.92 -25.60 42.34
N ASN A 163 39.15 -24.66 43.27
CA ASN A 163 39.88 -23.39 43.05
C ASN A 163 39.31 -22.53 41.89
N MET A 164 38.00 -22.54 41.66
CA MET A 164 37.38 -21.74 40.59
C MET A 164 37.04 -20.32 41.06
N THR A 165 37.43 -19.31 40.28
CA THR A 165 37.11 -17.91 40.53
C THR A 165 35.69 -17.55 40.06
N GLY A 166 35.06 -16.53 40.67
CA GLY A 166 33.73 -16.05 40.26
C GLY A 166 33.64 -15.61 38.79
N ASN A 167 34.75 -15.18 38.20
CA ASN A 167 34.84 -14.79 36.79
C ASN A 167 34.81 -16.00 35.84
N GLU A 168 35.43 -17.12 36.23
CA GLU A 168 35.39 -18.37 35.44
C GLU A 168 33.98 -18.97 35.44
N ARG A 169 33.25 -18.81 36.56
CA ARG A 169 31.85 -19.18 36.72
C ARG A 169 30.94 -18.42 35.75
N ALA A 170 31.12 -17.10 35.69
CA ALA A 170 30.40 -16.23 34.77
C ALA A 170 30.74 -16.55 33.30
N GLY A 171 32.03 -16.80 33.01
CA GLY A 171 32.50 -17.17 31.68
C GLY A 171 31.87 -18.47 31.16
N TYR A 172 31.79 -19.50 32.00
CA TYR A 172 31.13 -20.77 31.63
C TYR A 172 29.66 -20.55 31.29
N PHE A 173 28.90 -19.88 32.17
CA PHE A 173 27.49 -19.57 31.93
C PHE A 173 27.25 -18.76 30.66
N ILE A 174 28.10 -17.76 30.39
CA ILE A 174 28.05 -16.95 29.17
C ILE A 174 28.26 -17.82 27.94
N ILE A 175 29.22 -18.74 27.97
CA ILE A 175 29.52 -19.62 26.85
C ILE A 175 28.39 -20.63 26.61
N THR A 176 27.82 -21.22 27.66
CA THR A 176 26.66 -22.12 27.55
C THR A 176 25.44 -21.38 26.99
N LEU A 177 25.25 -20.11 27.35
CA LEU A 177 24.18 -19.28 26.78
C LEU A 177 24.43 -18.95 25.30
N ILE A 178 25.68 -18.64 24.92
CA ILE A 178 26.05 -18.41 23.52
C ILE A 178 25.87 -19.70 22.70
N SER A 179 26.25 -20.86 23.25
CA SER A 179 25.97 -22.17 22.66
C SER A 179 24.48 -22.35 22.42
N LEU A 180 23.63 -22.10 23.41
CA LEU A 180 22.17 -22.18 23.27
C LEU A 180 21.64 -21.24 22.16
N ILE A 181 22.18 -20.01 22.06
CA ILE A 181 21.79 -19.05 21.01
C ILE A 181 22.20 -19.58 19.63
N CYS A 182 23.41 -20.13 19.50
CA CYS A 182 23.90 -20.73 18.26
C CYS A 182 23.10 -21.99 17.88
N ASN A 183 22.76 -22.84 18.84
CA ASN A 183 21.88 -24.00 18.67
C ASN A 183 20.46 -23.57 18.25
N GLY A 184 19.95 -22.50 18.85
CA GLY A 184 18.70 -21.87 18.43
C GLY A 184 18.77 -21.29 17.02
N ALA A 185 19.92 -20.75 16.60
CA ALA A 185 20.13 -20.24 15.25
C ALA A 185 20.16 -21.36 14.19
N LEU A 186 20.61 -22.58 14.53
CA LEU A 186 20.52 -23.75 13.63
C LEU A 186 19.08 -24.08 13.22
N LEU A 187 18.09 -23.84 14.09
CA LEU A 187 16.67 -23.99 13.74
C LEU A 187 16.26 -23.08 12.56
N GLY A 188 17.07 -22.06 12.27
CA GLY A 188 16.96 -21.14 11.15
C GLY A 188 17.82 -21.49 9.93
N ILE A 189 18.49 -22.65 9.84
CA ILE A 189 19.34 -23.02 8.69
C ILE A 189 18.53 -23.40 7.44
N TRP A 190 17.45 -24.16 7.60
CA TRP A 190 16.56 -24.52 6.49
C TRP A 190 15.55 -23.40 6.17
N TRP A 191 15.90 -22.17 6.57
CA TRP A 191 15.26 -20.92 6.22
C TRP A 191 15.40 -20.66 4.72
N SER A 192 14.35 -20.93 3.96
CA SER A 192 14.19 -20.33 2.62
C SER A 192 13.47 -18.99 2.74
N THR A 193 13.67 -18.06 1.80
CA THR A 193 12.94 -16.77 1.67
C THR A 193 11.46 -16.94 1.29
N ASN A 194 10.72 -17.76 2.05
CA ASN A 194 9.28 -17.98 1.92
C ASN A 194 8.61 -17.58 3.23
N ILE A 195 7.33 -17.20 3.16
CA ILE A 195 6.54 -16.74 4.31
C ILE A 195 6.43 -17.81 5.43
N SER A 196 6.44 -19.09 5.06
CA SER A 196 6.55 -20.24 5.99
C SER A 196 7.76 -20.13 6.94
N SER A 197 8.91 -19.67 6.45
CA SER A 197 10.12 -19.55 7.27
C SER A 197 10.08 -18.36 8.21
N VAL A 198 9.33 -17.30 7.86
CA VAL A 198 9.11 -16.17 8.77
C VAL A 198 8.12 -16.56 9.88
N TYR A 199 7.13 -17.41 9.61
CA TYR A 199 6.32 -18.02 10.67
C TYR A 199 7.16 -18.85 11.62
N LEU A 200 8.09 -19.64 11.08
CA LEU A 200 8.99 -20.45 11.90
C LEU A 200 9.90 -19.58 12.77
N LEU A 201 10.52 -18.54 12.21
CA LEU A 201 11.35 -17.59 12.96
C LEU A 201 10.54 -16.92 14.07
N TYR A 202 9.34 -16.44 13.75
CA TYR A 202 8.45 -15.82 14.73
C TYR A 202 8.05 -16.81 15.83
N ALA A 203 7.72 -18.06 15.49
CA ALA A 203 7.41 -19.11 16.45
C ALA A 203 8.60 -19.42 17.37
N SER A 204 9.79 -19.61 16.78
CA SER A 204 11.02 -19.89 17.52
C SER A 204 11.40 -18.75 18.47
N VAL A 205 11.30 -17.49 18.03
CA VAL A 205 11.59 -16.32 18.88
C VAL A 205 10.61 -16.23 20.04
N ASN A 206 9.32 -16.47 19.81
CA ASN A 206 8.34 -16.51 20.90
C ASN A 206 8.59 -17.69 21.86
N LEU A 207 8.97 -18.86 21.35
CA LEU A 207 9.31 -20.02 22.19
C LEU A 207 10.55 -19.75 23.04
N ILE A 208 11.62 -19.20 22.45
CA ILE A 208 12.82 -18.77 23.18
C ILE A 208 12.47 -17.73 24.24
N THR A 209 11.56 -16.80 23.93
CA THR A 209 11.15 -15.75 24.88
C THR A 209 10.35 -16.33 26.06
N VAL A 210 9.52 -17.36 25.86
CA VAL A 210 8.91 -18.12 26.98
C VAL A 210 9.98 -18.76 27.86
N LEU A 211 11.00 -19.39 27.25
CA LEU A 211 12.07 -20.06 27.96
C LEU A 211 12.93 -19.07 28.79
N ILE A 212 13.27 -17.91 28.21
CA ILE A 212 13.95 -16.83 28.92
C ILE A 212 13.08 -16.29 30.06
N SER A 213 11.79 -16.09 29.81
CA SER A 213 10.82 -15.63 30.81
C SER A 213 10.77 -16.56 32.04
N VAL A 214 10.61 -17.87 31.82
CA VAL A 214 10.60 -18.88 32.89
C VAL A 214 11.91 -18.84 33.68
N SER A 215 13.04 -18.71 32.99
CA SER A 215 14.36 -18.63 33.63
C SER A 215 14.49 -17.38 34.51
N ILE A 216 14.05 -16.21 34.02
CA ILE A 216 14.03 -14.96 34.81
C ILE A 216 13.15 -15.15 36.05
N VAL A 217 11.95 -15.71 35.91
CA VAL A 217 11.02 -15.91 37.04
C VAL A 217 11.63 -16.85 38.08
N GLN A 218 12.15 -18.00 37.67
CA GLN A 218 12.71 -19.01 38.58
C GLN A 218 13.93 -18.50 39.34
N ILE A 219 14.88 -17.85 38.64
CA ILE A 219 16.05 -17.25 39.27
C ILE A 219 15.60 -16.26 40.35
N ASN A 220 14.70 -15.34 40.00
CA ASN A 220 14.28 -14.29 40.94
C ASN A 220 13.43 -14.82 42.11
N ILE A 221 12.61 -15.86 41.94
CA ILE A 221 11.90 -16.53 43.06
C ILE A 221 12.90 -17.12 44.06
N SER A 222 13.97 -17.75 43.58
CA SER A 222 15.02 -18.33 44.43
C SER A 222 15.69 -17.26 45.31
N TYR A 223 15.96 -16.07 44.75
CA TYR A 223 16.57 -14.95 45.48
C TYR A 223 15.60 -14.19 46.39
N ILE A 224 14.29 -14.19 46.11
CA ILE A 224 13.29 -13.54 46.99
C ILE A 224 13.24 -14.20 48.37
N ASN A 225 13.44 -15.52 48.43
CA ASN A 225 13.41 -16.25 49.70
C ASN A 225 14.61 -15.94 50.60
N THR A 226 15.67 -15.33 50.06
CA THR A 226 16.93 -15.04 50.76
C THR A 226 17.24 -13.55 50.90
N THR A 227 16.42 -12.65 50.32
CA THR A 227 16.68 -11.20 50.29
C THR A 227 15.56 -10.36 50.94
N GLY A 228 15.95 -9.32 51.68
CA GLY A 228 15.04 -8.36 52.33
C GLY A 228 15.09 -6.95 51.71
N GLY A 229 14.12 -6.09 52.08
CA GLY A 229 14.16 -4.65 51.76
C GLY A 229 13.93 -4.29 50.27
N SER A 230 14.72 -3.36 49.74
CA SER A 230 14.61 -2.82 48.36
C SER A 230 14.95 -3.87 47.28
N ALA A 231 15.87 -4.80 47.56
CA ALA A 231 16.23 -5.88 46.64
C ALA A 231 15.03 -6.80 46.34
N ARG A 232 14.18 -7.08 47.33
CA ARG A 232 12.96 -7.86 47.16
C ARG A 232 11.96 -7.19 46.21
N LYS A 233 11.84 -5.86 46.27
CA LYS A 233 10.99 -5.09 45.34
C LYS A 233 11.51 -5.19 43.90
N LEU A 234 12.82 -5.20 43.71
CA LEU A 234 13.44 -5.33 42.40
C LEU A 234 13.28 -6.73 41.81
N HIS A 235 13.46 -7.78 42.61
CA HIS A 235 13.19 -9.16 42.17
C HIS A 235 11.70 -9.38 41.83
N ASN A 236 10.77 -8.77 42.59
CA ASN A 236 9.35 -8.78 42.25
C ASN A 236 9.07 -8.11 40.90
N LEU A 237 9.72 -6.98 40.60
CA LEU A 237 9.63 -6.32 39.30
C LEU A 237 10.16 -7.23 38.18
N PHE A 238 11.27 -7.92 38.38
CA PHE A 238 11.82 -8.85 37.39
C PHE A 238 10.92 -10.07 37.14
N ILE A 239 10.28 -10.60 38.18
CA ILE A 239 9.26 -11.66 38.02
C ILE A 239 8.06 -11.16 37.23
N LEU A 240 7.58 -9.96 37.53
CA LEU A 240 6.45 -9.35 36.83
C LEU A 240 6.78 -9.13 35.34
N THR A 241 7.98 -8.61 35.04
CA THR A 241 8.45 -8.45 33.66
C THR A 241 8.57 -9.81 32.97
N GLY A 242 9.11 -10.83 33.65
CA GLY A 242 9.14 -12.20 33.15
C GLY A 242 7.74 -12.73 32.80
N THR A 243 6.74 -12.52 33.66
CA THR A 243 5.36 -12.96 33.39
C THR A 243 4.73 -12.21 32.19
N PHE A 244 4.99 -10.91 32.04
CA PHE A 244 4.57 -10.18 30.84
C PHE A 244 5.22 -10.70 29.56
N MET A 245 6.48 -11.11 29.60
CA MET A 245 7.14 -11.75 28.45
C MET A 245 6.50 -13.10 28.08
N ALA A 246 6.12 -13.92 29.07
CA ALA A 246 5.39 -15.17 28.81
C ALA A 246 4.04 -14.88 28.15
N CYS A 247 3.30 -13.88 28.64
CA CYS A 247 2.04 -13.46 28.04
C CYS A 247 2.22 -12.97 26.60
N GLN A 248 3.21 -12.11 26.34
CA GLN A 248 3.53 -11.64 24.99
C GLN A 248 3.84 -12.80 24.06
N SER A 249 4.65 -13.75 24.52
CA SER A 249 5.02 -14.91 23.73
C SER A 249 3.86 -15.86 23.47
N GLY A 250 2.96 -16.04 24.44
CA GLY A 250 1.73 -16.80 24.29
C GLY A 250 0.81 -16.21 23.21
N ILE A 251 0.62 -14.88 23.22
CA ILE A 251 -0.12 -14.19 22.15
C ILE A 251 0.58 -14.40 20.80
N GLY A 252 1.92 -14.31 20.76
CA GLY A 252 2.70 -14.53 19.54
C GLY A 252 2.55 -15.95 18.98
N LEU A 253 2.55 -16.98 19.81
CA LEU A 253 2.30 -18.36 19.39
C LEU A 253 0.86 -18.58 18.91
N CYS A 254 -0.13 -17.95 19.54
CA CYS A 254 -1.50 -17.95 19.03
C CYS A 254 -1.60 -17.31 17.63
N ILE A 255 -0.85 -16.22 17.40
CA ILE A 255 -0.75 -15.58 16.09
C ILE A 255 -0.17 -16.55 15.05
N VAL A 256 0.85 -17.34 15.38
CA VAL A 256 1.41 -18.36 14.48
C VAL A 256 0.33 -19.37 14.03
N LEU A 257 -0.56 -19.79 14.94
CA LEU A 257 -1.62 -20.75 14.63
C LEU A 257 -2.73 -20.14 13.77
N LEU A 258 -3.02 -18.84 13.95
CA LEU A 258 -4.11 -18.16 13.25
C LEU A 258 -3.71 -17.69 11.85
N ILE A 259 -2.47 -17.27 11.64
CA ILE A 259 -2.05 -16.68 10.37
C ILE A 259 -1.57 -17.74 9.39
N ASN A 260 -2.09 -17.70 8.16
CA ASN A 260 -1.63 -18.48 7.02
C ASN A 260 -1.44 -17.58 5.78
N GLU A 261 -0.95 -18.16 4.68
CA GLU A 261 -0.68 -17.40 3.44
C GLU A 261 -1.94 -16.71 2.88
N LYS A 262 -3.13 -17.28 3.14
CA LYS A 262 -4.41 -16.84 2.60
C LYS A 262 -5.07 -15.73 3.41
N ASN A 263 -4.95 -15.75 4.75
CA ASN A 263 -5.69 -14.88 5.65
C ASN A 263 -4.86 -13.72 6.25
N ARG A 264 -3.56 -13.68 6.01
CA ARG A 264 -2.63 -12.69 6.61
C ARG A 264 -3.00 -11.23 6.38
N LEU A 265 -3.72 -10.93 5.30
CA LEU A 265 -4.18 -9.59 4.95
C LEU A 265 -5.57 -9.26 5.49
N LYS A 266 -6.33 -10.24 6.02
CA LYS A 266 -7.65 -9.99 6.59
C LYS A 266 -7.58 -8.98 7.74
N ASP A 267 -8.64 -8.19 7.88
CA ASP A 267 -8.72 -7.09 8.85
C ASP A 267 -8.59 -7.56 10.30
N PHE A 268 -9.24 -8.67 10.63
CA PHE A 268 -9.16 -9.28 11.97
C PHE A 268 -7.72 -9.64 12.35
N ILE A 269 -7.00 -10.32 11.45
CA ILE A 269 -5.59 -10.68 11.64
C ILE A 269 -4.71 -9.42 11.77
N GLY A 270 -4.99 -8.39 10.97
CA GLY A 270 -4.31 -7.10 11.06
C GLY A 270 -4.48 -6.42 12.43
N LYS A 271 -5.68 -6.47 13.00
CA LYS A 271 -5.97 -5.91 14.34
C LYS A 271 -5.25 -6.67 15.45
N ILE A 272 -5.22 -8.01 15.37
CA ILE A 272 -4.49 -8.85 16.34
C ILE A 272 -2.99 -8.54 16.29
N ILE A 273 -2.40 -8.47 15.09
CA ILE A 273 -0.98 -8.11 14.93
C ILE A 273 -0.72 -6.71 15.50
N PHE A 274 -1.60 -5.74 15.23
CA PHE A 274 -1.44 -4.39 15.76
C PHE A 274 -1.45 -4.35 17.29
N PHE A 275 -2.39 -5.08 17.92
CA PHE A 275 -2.44 -5.22 19.37
C PHE A 275 -1.16 -5.85 19.93
N TYR A 276 -0.68 -6.93 19.31
CA TYR A 276 0.58 -7.57 19.68
C TYR A 276 1.77 -6.62 19.53
N ASP A 277 1.88 -5.87 18.43
CA ASP A 277 2.98 -4.94 18.21
C ASP A 277 2.97 -3.77 19.20
N ALA A 278 1.79 -3.26 19.57
CA ALA A 278 1.67 -2.28 20.65
C ALA A 278 2.15 -2.85 21.99
N TYR A 279 1.79 -4.10 22.29
CA TYR A 279 2.23 -4.78 23.51
C TYR A 279 3.75 -5.01 23.52
N VAL A 280 4.34 -5.44 22.40
CA VAL A 280 5.79 -5.59 22.24
C VAL A 280 6.51 -4.25 22.44
N LEU A 281 5.99 -3.14 21.92
CA LEU A 281 6.62 -1.82 22.10
C LEU A 281 6.62 -1.36 23.56
N ILE A 282 5.50 -1.54 24.27
CA ILE A 282 5.41 -1.21 25.70
C ILE A 282 6.35 -2.09 26.51
N LEU A 283 6.35 -3.41 26.23
CA LEU A 283 7.21 -4.36 26.93
C LEU A 283 8.69 -4.11 26.64
N PHE A 284 9.06 -3.72 25.42
CA PHE A 284 10.43 -3.37 25.06
C PHE A 284 10.99 -2.25 25.93
N SER A 285 10.21 -1.19 26.20
CA SER A 285 10.62 -0.12 27.12
C SER A 285 10.87 -0.64 28.54
N LEU A 286 10.01 -1.55 29.02
CA LEU A 286 10.16 -2.19 30.32
C LEU A 286 11.40 -3.12 30.38
N LEU A 287 11.65 -3.89 29.32
CA LEU A 287 12.82 -4.75 29.19
C LEU A 287 14.13 -3.95 29.17
N LEU A 288 14.14 -2.83 28.43
CA LEU A 288 15.28 -1.93 28.39
C LEU A 288 15.56 -1.34 29.77
N ALA A 289 14.52 -0.90 30.50
CA ALA A 289 14.65 -0.43 31.87
C ALA A 289 15.19 -1.52 32.81
N CYS A 290 14.68 -2.76 32.73
CA CYS A 290 15.17 -3.88 33.54
C CYS A 290 16.62 -4.25 33.18
N THR A 291 17.02 -4.14 31.91
CA THR A 291 18.41 -4.35 31.46
C THR A 291 19.34 -3.30 32.07
N ILE A 292 18.95 -2.01 32.03
CA ILE A 292 19.76 -0.92 32.60
C ILE A 292 19.88 -1.07 34.12
N VAL A 293 18.76 -1.34 34.82
CA VAL A 293 18.75 -1.48 36.28
C VAL A 293 19.55 -2.69 36.73
N SER A 294 19.39 -3.85 36.07
CA SER A 294 20.20 -5.04 36.39
C SER A 294 21.69 -4.83 36.10
N GLY A 295 22.05 -4.07 35.06
CA GLY A 295 23.44 -3.74 34.75
C GLY A 295 24.09 -2.78 35.76
N ILE A 296 23.38 -1.76 36.23
CA ILE A 296 23.91 -0.79 37.22
C ILE A 296 24.07 -1.45 38.60
N TYR A 297 23.09 -2.25 39.03
CA TYR A 297 23.15 -2.93 40.34
C TYR A 297 24.10 -4.12 40.37
N TYR A 298 24.48 -4.66 39.21
CA TYR A 298 25.52 -5.68 39.10
C TYR A 298 26.90 -5.17 39.57
N ASP A 299 27.22 -3.90 39.32
CA ASP A 299 28.53 -3.30 39.64
C ASP A 299 28.62 -2.81 41.11
N TYR A 300 27.48 -2.65 41.79
CA TYR A 300 27.35 -1.99 43.09
C TYR A 300 27.19 -3.00 44.25
N LYS A 301 28.23 -3.77 44.57
CA LYS A 301 28.39 -4.55 45.83
C LYS A 301 27.33 -5.60 46.22
N ALA A 302 26.38 -5.97 45.36
CA ALA A 302 25.33 -6.95 45.69
C ALA A 302 25.52 -8.31 44.99
N LEU A 303 25.09 -9.40 45.64
CA LEU A 303 25.02 -10.79 45.13
C LEU A 303 24.04 -10.99 43.94
N PHE A 304 23.95 -10.03 43.02
CA PHE A 304 23.06 -10.10 41.87
C PHE A 304 23.69 -10.93 40.74
N PRO A 305 23.02 -11.99 40.25
CA PRO A 305 23.60 -12.85 39.23
C PRO A 305 23.59 -12.16 37.85
N ILE A 306 24.75 -12.21 37.17
CA ILE A 306 24.98 -11.71 35.79
C ILE A 306 23.94 -12.25 34.81
N SER A 307 23.47 -13.47 35.05
CA SER A 307 22.46 -14.13 34.21
C SER A 307 21.20 -13.29 34.02
N ILE A 308 20.75 -12.53 35.03
CA ILE A 308 19.56 -11.67 34.91
C ILE A 308 19.76 -10.58 33.87
N PHE A 309 20.91 -9.89 33.89
CA PHE A 309 21.23 -8.84 32.93
C PHE A 309 21.26 -9.38 31.50
N VAL A 310 21.95 -10.50 31.30
CA VAL A 310 22.09 -11.11 29.97
C VAL A 310 20.75 -11.63 29.44
N LEU A 311 19.91 -12.24 30.29
CA LEU A 311 18.58 -12.71 29.90
C LEU A 311 17.67 -11.53 29.47
N PHE A 312 17.72 -10.38 30.15
CA PHE A 312 17.00 -9.19 29.70
C PHE A 312 17.53 -8.63 28.38
N LEU A 313 18.85 -8.62 28.17
CA LEU A 313 19.45 -8.18 26.90
C LEU A 313 19.02 -9.09 25.73
N CYS A 314 19.05 -10.42 25.91
CA CYS A 314 18.55 -11.37 24.92
C CYS A 314 17.06 -11.17 24.62
N SER A 315 16.27 -10.80 25.62
CA SER A 315 14.83 -10.51 25.47
C SER A 315 14.56 -9.26 24.64
N CYS A 316 15.39 -8.22 24.77
CA CYS A 316 15.35 -7.03 23.92
C CYS A 316 15.58 -7.40 22.45
N ILE A 317 16.57 -8.25 22.16
CA ILE A 317 16.88 -8.72 20.80
C ILE A 317 15.69 -9.53 20.24
N CYS A 318 15.15 -10.46 21.03
CA CYS A 318 13.99 -11.26 20.64
C CYS A 318 12.77 -10.38 20.29
N SER A 319 12.50 -9.35 21.10
CA SER A 319 11.39 -8.41 20.88
C SER A 319 11.53 -7.66 19.56
N VAL A 320 12.75 -7.22 19.22
CA VAL A 320 13.04 -6.55 17.94
C VAL A 320 12.81 -7.48 16.76
N ILE A 321 13.30 -8.73 16.83
CA ILE A 321 13.12 -9.73 15.77
C ILE A 321 11.62 -10.06 15.60
N ALA A 322 10.89 -10.24 16.70
CA ALA A 322 9.46 -10.53 16.68
C ALA A 322 8.66 -9.41 16.00
N PHE A 323 8.99 -8.14 16.30
CA PHE A 323 8.38 -6.97 15.66
C PHE A 323 8.66 -6.93 14.14
N PHE A 324 9.87 -7.24 13.70
CA PHE A 324 10.14 -7.29 12.26
C PHE A 324 9.41 -8.44 11.55
N CYS A 325 9.23 -9.58 12.21
CA CYS A 325 8.46 -10.71 11.67
C CYS A 325 6.98 -10.35 11.45
N THR A 326 6.34 -9.69 12.42
CA THR A 326 4.94 -9.25 12.27
C THR A 326 4.76 -8.24 11.15
N ARG A 327 5.74 -7.32 10.97
CA ARG A 327 5.77 -6.40 9.82
C ARG A 327 5.88 -7.15 8.49
N TYR A 328 6.67 -8.23 8.45
CA TYR A 328 6.80 -9.07 7.26
C TYR A 328 5.48 -9.79 6.91
N PHE A 329 4.72 -10.32 7.89
CA PHE A 329 3.41 -10.94 7.63
C PHE A 329 2.44 -9.97 6.94
N ARG A 330 2.55 -8.68 7.28
CA ARG A 330 1.75 -7.58 6.71
C ARG A 330 2.35 -6.97 5.43
N LEU A 331 3.50 -7.46 4.93
CA LEU A 331 4.00 -7.06 3.62
C LEU A 331 3.08 -7.60 2.54
N ARG A 332 2.53 -6.69 1.72
CA ARG A 332 1.76 -7.06 0.54
C ARG A 332 2.69 -7.72 -0.47
N GLY A 333 2.28 -8.88 -0.95
CA GLY A 333 3.07 -9.70 -1.85
C GLY A 333 3.46 -8.95 -3.12
N GLY A 334 4.74 -8.98 -3.47
CA GLY A 334 5.27 -8.25 -4.62
C GLY A 334 4.98 -8.89 -5.98
N GLY A 335 4.39 -10.07 -6.05
CA GLY A 335 4.30 -10.86 -7.29
C GLY A 335 3.14 -10.53 -8.22
N PHE A 336 2.21 -9.65 -7.82
CA PHE A 336 1.15 -9.10 -8.68
C PHE A 336 1.26 -7.57 -8.78
N THR A 337 2.02 -6.96 -7.85
CA THR A 337 2.23 -5.51 -7.77
C THR A 337 3.53 -5.04 -8.43
N LYS A 338 4.44 -5.95 -8.79
CA LYS A 338 5.63 -5.66 -9.60
C LYS A 338 5.33 -5.64 -11.10
N ASP A 339 4.17 -6.17 -11.46
CA ASP A 339 3.77 -6.31 -12.85
C ASP A 339 3.24 -4.99 -13.40
N TYR A 340 2.81 -4.05 -12.55
CA TYR A 340 2.27 -2.77 -12.99
C TYR A 340 3.23 -1.61 -12.73
N GLU A 341 3.46 -0.83 -13.77
CA GLU A 341 4.09 0.48 -13.69
C GLU A 341 3.04 1.56 -14.00
N VAL A 342 3.31 2.78 -13.54
CA VAL A 342 2.43 3.92 -13.72
C VAL A 342 3.25 5.04 -14.32
N GLU A 343 2.73 5.65 -15.37
CA GLU A 343 3.30 6.84 -15.99
C GLU A 343 2.24 7.91 -16.18
N GLU A 344 2.68 9.17 -16.21
CA GLU A 344 1.85 10.27 -16.67
C GLU A 344 1.67 10.13 -18.18
N TYR A 345 0.43 10.15 -18.63
CA TYR A 345 0.08 9.89 -20.01
C TYR A 345 -0.55 11.12 -20.64
N ASP A 346 0.03 11.54 -21.75
CA ASP A 346 -0.38 12.74 -22.46
C ASP A 346 -1.47 12.40 -23.48
N LEU A 347 -2.74 12.55 -23.06
CA LEU A 347 -3.89 12.38 -23.96
C LEU A 347 -4.04 13.55 -24.95
N VAL A 348 -3.55 14.74 -24.62
CA VAL A 348 -3.79 15.96 -25.38
C VAL A 348 -3.14 15.88 -26.76
N ASN A 349 -1.92 15.36 -26.81
CA ASN A 349 -1.11 15.28 -28.03
C ASN A 349 -1.43 14.05 -28.91
N LEU A 350 -2.44 13.26 -28.57
CA LEU A 350 -2.87 12.12 -29.38
C LEU A 350 -3.67 12.54 -30.61
N THR A 351 -3.50 11.80 -31.70
CA THR A 351 -4.35 11.95 -32.89
C THR A 351 -5.79 11.51 -32.61
N PRO A 352 -6.80 12.01 -33.34
CA PRO A 352 -8.20 11.57 -33.18
C PRO A 352 -8.39 10.05 -33.30
N HIS A 353 -7.64 9.40 -34.20
CA HIS A 353 -7.66 7.95 -34.39
C HIS A 353 -7.11 7.18 -33.17
N GLN A 354 -6.06 7.72 -32.53
CA GLN A 354 -5.51 7.14 -31.29
C GLN A 354 -6.49 7.31 -30.12
N LYS A 355 -7.13 8.47 -30.00
CA LYS A 355 -8.18 8.73 -29.00
C LYS A 355 -9.35 7.76 -29.14
N GLN A 356 -9.79 7.49 -30.38
CA GLN A 356 -10.82 6.50 -30.66
C GLN A 356 -10.39 5.07 -30.26
N GLY A 357 -9.11 4.73 -30.42
CA GLY A 357 -8.56 3.44 -29.97
C GLY A 357 -8.70 3.23 -28.47
N TRP A 358 -8.42 4.28 -27.68
CA TRP A 358 -8.66 4.26 -26.24
C TRP A 358 -10.15 4.16 -25.89
N GLY A 359 -11.00 4.94 -26.56
CA GLY A 359 -12.45 4.89 -26.35
C GLY A 359 -13.02 3.48 -26.56
N LYS A 360 -12.69 2.84 -27.69
CA LYS A 360 -13.10 1.45 -27.99
C LYS A 360 -12.60 0.45 -26.93
N LEU A 361 -11.39 0.62 -26.42
CA LEU A 361 -10.82 -0.27 -25.42
C LEU A 361 -11.54 -0.16 -24.06
N ILE A 362 -11.98 1.03 -23.68
CA ILE A 362 -12.82 1.27 -22.51
C ILE A 362 -14.20 0.61 -22.72
N ASP A 363 -14.80 0.79 -23.89
CA ASP A 363 -16.11 0.22 -24.24
C ASP A 363 -16.12 -1.31 -24.23
N LEU A 364 -15.07 -1.97 -24.75
CA LEU A 364 -14.93 -3.43 -24.68
C LEU A 364 -14.96 -3.96 -23.25
N ASN A 365 -14.47 -3.18 -22.29
CA ASN A 365 -14.44 -3.54 -20.89
C ASN A 365 -15.66 -2.98 -20.13
N GLY A 366 -16.77 -2.71 -20.83
CA GLY A 366 -18.00 -2.12 -20.29
C GLY A 366 -18.57 -2.80 -19.06
N LYS A 367 -18.34 -4.11 -18.84
CA LYS A 367 -18.70 -4.80 -17.58
C LYS A 367 -18.06 -4.14 -16.35
N HIS A 368 -16.83 -3.65 -16.49
CA HIS A 368 -16.07 -3.01 -15.42
C HIS A 368 -16.06 -1.48 -15.53
N ASN A 369 -16.46 -0.94 -16.69
CA ASN A 369 -16.67 0.48 -16.98
C ASN A 369 -18.17 0.75 -17.16
N GLY A 370 -19.00 0.25 -16.24
CA GLY A 370 -20.45 0.25 -16.38
C GLY A 370 -21.04 1.64 -16.63
N GLY A 371 -21.89 1.71 -17.65
CA GLY A 371 -22.72 2.86 -17.96
C GLY A 371 -21.99 4.08 -18.53
N VAL A 372 -20.68 4.03 -18.82
CA VAL A 372 -19.93 5.10 -19.52
C VAL A 372 -19.62 4.72 -20.95
N SER A 373 -19.46 5.72 -21.83
CA SER A 373 -18.85 5.53 -23.15
C SER A 373 -17.38 5.96 -23.14
N GLY A 374 -16.52 5.19 -23.78
CA GLY A 374 -15.09 5.45 -23.83
C GLY A 374 -14.76 6.75 -24.54
N ASP A 375 -15.44 7.05 -25.65
CA ASP A 375 -15.27 8.32 -26.36
C ASP A 375 -15.56 9.53 -25.46
N TYR A 376 -16.60 9.44 -24.61
CA TYR A 376 -16.90 10.47 -23.63
C TYR A 376 -15.77 10.60 -22.60
N VAL A 377 -15.30 9.47 -22.06
CA VAL A 377 -14.26 9.44 -21.03
C VAL A 377 -12.98 10.10 -21.51
N ILE A 378 -12.52 9.76 -22.73
CA ILE A 378 -11.31 10.36 -23.31
C ILE A 378 -11.49 11.85 -23.54
N SER A 379 -12.65 12.26 -24.06
CA SER A 379 -12.99 13.68 -24.21
C SER A 379 -12.99 14.42 -22.86
N LEU A 380 -13.58 13.84 -21.82
CA LEU A 380 -13.65 14.47 -20.51
C LEU A 380 -12.26 14.58 -19.87
N MET A 381 -11.45 13.52 -19.92
CA MET A 381 -10.08 13.55 -19.41
C MET A 381 -9.24 14.61 -20.11
N GLU A 382 -9.35 14.72 -21.44
CA GLU A 382 -8.65 15.75 -22.20
C GLU A 382 -9.06 17.16 -21.78
N ASN A 383 -10.36 17.41 -21.57
CA ASN A 383 -10.83 18.72 -21.15
C ASN A 383 -10.35 19.06 -19.75
N TYR A 384 -10.37 18.10 -18.81
CA TYR A 384 -9.82 18.31 -17.46
C TYR A 384 -8.30 18.57 -17.48
N MET A 385 -7.54 17.91 -18.36
CA MET A 385 -6.10 18.19 -18.50
C MET A 385 -5.81 19.59 -19.06
N LYS A 386 -6.72 20.15 -19.86
CA LYS A 386 -6.59 21.49 -20.46
C LYS A 386 -7.21 22.59 -19.61
N ALA A 387 -8.13 22.25 -18.71
CA ALA A 387 -8.81 23.21 -17.87
C ALA A 387 -7.85 23.70 -16.79
N ASP A 388 -7.36 24.93 -16.95
CA ASP A 388 -6.61 25.62 -15.91
C ASP A 388 -7.60 26.14 -14.85
N LEU A 389 -7.25 25.94 -13.58
CA LEU A 389 -7.98 26.49 -12.45
C LEU A 389 -6.98 26.66 -11.32
N GLU A 390 -6.89 27.86 -10.75
CA GLU A 390 -5.91 28.17 -9.72
C GLU A 390 -6.02 27.20 -8.53
N GLY A 391 -4.90 26.58 -8.16
CA GLY A 391 -4.83 25.58 -7.08
C GLY A 391 -5.28 24.16 -7.47
N MET A 392 -5.64 23.92 -8.73
CA MET A 392 -5.99 22.60 -9.26
C MET A 392 -5.08 22.19 -10.42
N THR A 393 -4.61 20.94 -10.42
CA THR A 393 -3.92 20.35 -11.58
C THR A 393 -4.49 18.97 -11.90
N CYS A 394 -4.70 18.68 -13.18
CA CYS A 394 -5.26 17.40 -13.61
C CYS A 394 -4.26 16.59 -14.43
N LYS A 395 -4.10 15.32 -14.09
CA LYS A 395 -3.17 14.39 -14.76
C LYS A 395 -3.88 13.11 -15.13
N VAL A 396 -3.56 12.57 -16.31
CA VAL A 396 -3.97 11.21 -16.67
C VAL A 396 -2.82 10.28 -16.40
N LEU A 397 -3.10 9.21 -15.66
CA LEU A 397 -2.15 8.15 -15.35
C LEU A 397 -2.49 6.92 -16.17
N ARG A 398 -1.49 6.36 -16.83
CA ARG A 398 -1.58 5.06 -17.48
C ARG A 398 -0.95 4.03 -16.56
N VAL A 399 -1.73 3.03 -16.18
CA VAL A 399 -1.26 1.85 -15.44
C VAL A 399 -1.11 0.71 -16.43
N TYR A 400 0.11 0.21 -16.60
CA TYR A 400 0.44 -0.76 -17.64
C TYR A 400 1.32 -1.89 -17.12
N LYS A 401 1.31 -3.02 -17.83
CA LYS A 401 2.14 -4.17 -17.50
C LYS A 401 3.59 -3.91 -17.89
N LYS A 402 4.51 -4.15 -16.95
CA LYS A 402 5.95 -4.02 -17.16
C LYS A 402 6.43 -5.01 -18.22
N ASP A 403 7.09 -4.51 -19.25
CA ASP A 403 7.73 -5.34 -20.28
C ASP A 403 9.03 -5.96 -19.75
N ASP A 404 9.03 -7.27 -19.49
CA ASP A 404 10.19 -8.02 -18.98
C ASP A 404 11.37 -8.13 -19.99
N ASN A 405 11.22 -7.62 -21.21
CA ASN A 405 12.20 -7.78 -22.30
C ASN A 405 13.40 -6.82 -22.25
N ASN A 406 13.41 -5.79 -21.40
CA ASN A 406 14.48 -4.78 -21.39
C ASN A 406 15.61 -5.02 -20.37
N SER A 407 15.65 -6.17 -19.69
CA SER A 407 16.69 -6.48 -18.70
C SER A 407 17.95 -7.14 -19.27
N GLY A 408 18.17 -7.10 -20.60
CA GLY A 408 19.34 -7.71 -21.22
C GLY A 408 19.62 -7.15 -22.61
N ASN A 409 20.09 -5.91 -22.70
CA ASN A 409 20.75 -5.46 -23.92
C ASN A 409 21.96 -4.57 -23.59
N GLY A 410 23.00 -5.22 -23.06
CA GLY A 410 24.37 -4.76 -23.15
C GLY A 410 25.14 -5.74 -24.05
N ASN A 411 25.51 -5.27 -25.23
CA ASN A 411 26.45 -5.86 -26.20
C ASN A 411 26.15 -7.25 -26.79
N GLY A 412 26.01 -7.30 -28.13
CA GLY A 412 26.23 -8.52 -28.91
C GLY A 412 25.63 -8.47 -30.31
N ASN A 413 26.50 -8.45 -31.32
CA ASN A 413 26.23 -8.39 -32.75
C ASN A 413 25.19 -9.40 -33.29
N GLY A 414 24.44 -8.91 -34.29
CA GLY A 414 24.07 -9.55 -35.56
C GLY A 414 23.93 -11.08 -35.65
N GLY A 415 22.72 -11.54 -35.96
CA GLY A 415 22.48 -12.90 -36.46
C GLY A 415 21.00 -13.18 -36.68
N ASN A 416 20.59 -13.16 -37.95
CA ASN A 416 19.29 -13.63 -38.43
C ASN A 416 19.02 -15.07 -37.99
N ASN A 417 17.81 -15.38 -37.47
CA ASN A 417 17.10 -16.61 -37.86
C ASN A 417 15.62 -16.59 -37.48
N ASN A 418 14.82 -17.07 -38.44
CA ASN A 418 13.37 -17.24 -38.42
C ASN A 418 12.91 -18.34 -37.44
N GLY A 419 11.69 -18.18 -36.92
CA GLY A 419 10.75 -19.30 -36.73
C GLY A 419 10.77 -19.99 -35.37
N ASN A 420 10.00 -19.47 -34.41
CA ASN A 420 8.86 -20.16 -33.79
C ASN A 420 8.39 -19.37 -32.57
N GLN A 421 7.15 -18.90 -32.62
CA GLN A 421 6.41 -18.45 -31.45
C GLN A 421 6.17 -19.66 -30.53
N GLN A 422 7.00 -19.81 -29.52
CA GLN A 422 6.61 -20.51 -28.30
C GLN A 422 6.30 -19.45 -27.23
N HIS A 423 5.06 -19.47 -26.77
CA HIS A 423 4.62 -18.80 -25.56
C HIS A 423 5.49 -19.31 -24.39
N ILE A 424 6.55 -18.58 -24.05
CA ILE A 424 7.33 -18.87 -22.85
C ILE A 424 6.54 -18.27 -21.68
N THR A 425 5.64 -19.05 -21.11
CA THR A 425 5.06 -18.80 -19.79
C THR A 425 6.17 -18.95 -18.75
N ARG A 426 6.94 -17.88 -18.48
CA ARG A 426 7.91 -17.88 -17.38
C ARG A 426 7.14 -18.03 -16.07
N GLN A 427 7.34 -19.17 -15.41
CA GLN A 427 6.77 -19.39 -14.10
C GLN A 427 7.34 -18.36 -13.11
N PRO A 428 6.51 -17.60 -12.39
CA PRO A 428 6.99 -16.69 -11.35
C PRO A 428 7.78 -17.48 -10.30
N SER A 429 8.91 -16.91 -9.87
CA SER A 429 9.76 -17.45 -8.81
C SER A 429 8.92 -17.92 -7.61
N ARG A 430 9.23 -19.07 -7.02
CA ARG A 430 8.36 -19.74 -6.02
C ARG A 430 7.98 -18.83 -4.83
N SER A 431 8.85 -17.91 -4.41
CA SER A 431 8.54 -16.92 -3.35
C SER A 431 7.46 -15.90 -3.75
N SER A 432 7.40 -15.53 -5.04
CA SER A 432 6.34 -14.66 -5.57
C SER A 432 4.98 -15.37 -5.70
N LYS A 433 4.96 -16.68 -6.01
CA LYS A 433 3.72 -17.49 -5.99
C LYS A 433 3.06 -17.56 -4.60
N HIS A 434 3.84 -17.76 -3.54
CA HIS A 434 3.32 -17.85 -2.16
C HIS A 434 2.79 -16.52 -1.61
N MET A 435 3.39 -15.40 -2.02
CA MET A 435 2.94 -14.08 -1.60
C MET A 435 1.66 -13.58 -2.31
N ASN A 436 1.38 -14.11 -3.50
CA ASN A 436 0.22 -13.77 -4.33
C ASN A 436 -1.07 -14.51 -3.95
N ALA A 437 -0.97 -15.65 -3.26
CA ALA A 437 -2.11 -16.48 -2.87
C ALA A 437 -3.17 -15.75 -2.02
N ALA A 438 -2.78 -14.71 -1.26
CA ALA A 438 -3.72 -13.89 -0.48
C ALA A 438 -4.66 -13.06 -1.37
N PHE A 439 -4.17 -12.59 -2.51
CA PHE A 439 -4.96 -11.78 -3.45
C PHE A 439 -5.83 -12.65 -4.35
N ASP A 440 -5.33 -13.84 -4.74
CA ASP A 440 -6.08 -14.79 -5.57
C ASP A 440 -7.40 -15.28 -4.91
N VAL A 441 -7.48 -15.22 -3.58
CA VAL A 441 -8.69 -15.57 -2.82
C VAL A 441 -9.77 -14.48 -2.88
N LEU A 442 -9.40 -13.22 -3.11
CA LEU A 442 -10.37 -12.11 -3.19
C LEU A 442 -11.42 -12.36 -4.27
N ASP A 443 -10.99 -12.93 -5.40
CA ASP A 443 -11.87 -13.25 -6.52
C ASP A 443 -12.62 -14.58 -6.33
N HIS A 444 -12.11 -15.53 -5.54
CA HIS A 444 -12.86 -16.74 -5.19
C HIS A 444 -13.97 -16.46 -4.17
N GLU A 445 -13.75 -15.55 -3.22
CA GLU A 445 -14.78 -15.12 -2.26
C GLU A 445 -15.89 -14.30 -2.95
N SER A 446 -15.60 -13.56 -4.04
CA SER A 446 -16.61 -12.80 -4.79
C SER A 446 -17.47 -13.66 -5.75
N VAL A 447 -16.90 -14.73 -6.30
CA VAL A 447 -17.61 -15.69 -7.18
C VAL A 447 -18.66 -16.50 -6.42
N LEU A 448 -18.51 -16.71 -5.11
CA LEU A 448 -19.51 -17.37 -4.26
C LEU A 448 -20.84 -16.61 -4.17
N PHE A 449 -20.89 -15.35 -4.62
CA PHE A 449 -22.08 -14.48 -4.53
C PHE A 449 -22.56 -13.97 -5.90
N LEU A 450 -22.07 -14.54 -7.00
CA LEU A 450 -22.44 -14.15 -8.37
C LEU A 450 -23.23 -15.28 -9.06
N ASP A 451 -24.54 -15.33 -8.83
CA ASP A 451 -25.46 -16.11 -9.66
C ASP A 451 -25.71 -15.37 -10.98
N THR A 452 -24.80 -15.49 -11.95
CA THR A 452 -25.15 -15.28 -13.36
C THR A 452 -24.10 -15.86 -14.30
N PRO A 453 -24.50 -16.55 -15.40
CA PRO A 453 -23.56 -17.15 -16.33
C PRO A 453 -22.85 -16.08 -17.16
N THR A 454 -21.52 -16.07 -17.15
CA THR A 454 -20.71 -15.31 -18.11
C THR A 454 -20.62 -16.06 -19.44
N LEU A 455 -21.39 -15.62 -20.43
CA LEU A 455 -21.11 -15.83 -21.85
C LEU A 455 -20.48 -14.55 -22.40
N THR A 456 -19.30 -14.63 -22.99
CA THR A 456 -18.79 -13.60 -23.90
C THR A 456 -17.95 -14.25 -24.97
N GLU A 457 -18.43 -14.15 -26.21
CA GLU A 457 -17.65 -14.33 -27.44
C GLU A 457 -16.58 -13.24 -27.54
N GLU A 458 -15.33 -13.65 -27.81
CA GLU A 458 -14.21 -12.75 -28.04
C GLU A 458 -14.21 -12.27 -29.50
N THR A 459 -14.78 -11.10 -29.82
CA THR A 459 -14.62 -10.53 -31.18
C THR A 459 -14.76 -9.02 -31.24
N SER A 460 -13.71 -8.32 -31.72
CA SER A 460 -13.75 -7.35 -32.84
C SER A 460 -12.60 -6.31 -32.90
N ILE A 461 -11.83 -6.03 -31.84
CA ILE A 461 -10.71 -5.05 -31.95
C ILE A 461 -9.44 -5.61 -32.62
N ARG A 462 -9.19 -6.93 -32.52
CA ARG A 462 -7.96 -7.57 -33.03
C ARG A 462 -7.76 -7.46 -34.55
N GLU A 463 -8.78 -7.09 -35.31
CA GLU A 463 -8.71 -6.99 -36.77
C GLU A 463 -8.48 -5.56 -37.27
N GLU A 464 -9.05 -4.54 -36.61
CA GLU A 464 -9.03 -3.14 -37.07
C GLU A 464 -7.72 -2.42 -36.76
N TYR A 465 -7.05 -2.75 -35.64
CA TYR A 465 -5.75 -2.19 -35.24
C TYR A 465 -4.57 -3.15 -35.48
N ARG A 466 -4.79 -4.24 -36.24
CA ARG A 466 -3.72 -5.18 -36.58
C ARG A 466 -2.73 -4.48 -37.53
N PRO A 467 -1.42 -4.50 -37.26
CA PRO A 467 -0.45 -3.97 -38.22
C PRO A 467 -0.63 -4.68 -39.58
N LEU A 468 -0.60 -3.90 -40.67
CA LEU A 468 -0.80 -4.40 -42.04
C LEU A 468 0.15 -5.57 -42.33
N SER A 469 -0.36 -6.63 -42.97
CA SER A 469 0.49 -7.77 -43.32
C SER A 469 1.58 -7.37 -44.31
N LYS A 470 2.77 -7.99 -44.22
CA LYS A 470 3.89 -7.79 -45.16
C LYS A 470 3.48 -7.90 -46.65
N ASN A 471 2.40 -8.64 -46.95
CA ASN A 471 1.87 -8.82 -48.30
C ASN A 471 0.94 -7.68 -48.76
N GLN A 472 0.16 -7.08 -47.86
CA GLN A 472 -0.63 -5.86 -48.16
C GLN A 472 0.30 -4.65 -48.37
N LEU A 473 1.38 -4.57 -47.59
CA LEU A 473 2.42 -3.55 -47.72
C LEU A 473 3.20 -3.64 -49.04
N LYS A 474 3.52 -4.86 -49.50
CA LYS A 474 4.12 -5.08 -50.83
C LYS A 474 3.19 -4.69 -51.99
N ARG A 475 1.87 -4.76 -51.79
CA ARG A 475 0.87 -4.33 -52.78
C ARG A 475 0.70 -2.80 -52.81
N LEU A 476 0.74 -2.13 -51.65
CA LEU A 476 0.70 -0.66 -51.56
C LEU A 476 1.99 0.01 -52.04
N ALA A 477 3.16 -0.59 -51.74
CA ALA A 477 4.46 -0.09 -52.19
C ALA A 477 4.68 -0.18 -53.72
N LYS A 478 3.82 -0.90 -54.45
CA LYS A 478 3.88 -1.03 -55.92
C LYS A 478 3.12 0.06 -56.70
N LYS A 479 2.56 1.08 -56.03
CA LYS A 479 1.99 2.26 -56.70
C LYS A 479 2.76 3.53 -56.26
N ASN A 480 3.72 3.92 -57.09
CA ASN A 480 4.36 5.25 -57.24
C ASN A 480 4.57 6.14 -56.00
N GLN A 481 5.81 6.20 -55.47
CA GLN A 481 6.68 7.40 -55.33
C GLN A 481 7.72 7.29 -54.18
N LYS A 482 8.97 7.66 -54.52
CA LYS A 482 10.13 8.18 -53.74
C LYS A 482 10.35 7.64 -52.31
N GLU A 483 11.56 7.13 -52.06
CA GLU A 483 12.04 6.57 -50.78
C GLU A 483 11.71 7.38 -49.51
N LYS A 484 11.58 8.72 -49.61
CA LYS A 484 11.11 9.58 -48.52
C LYS A 484 9.70 9.19 -48.03
N LYS A 485 8.75 8.96 -48.95
CA LYS A 485 7.39 8.48 -48.63
C LYS A 485 7.39 7.05 -48.08
N LYS A 486 8.36 6.21 -48.47
CA LYS A 486 8.54 4.85 -47.94
C LYS A 486 9.09 4.86 -46.51
N MET A 487 9.97 5.80 -46.18
CA MET A 487 10.43 6.03 -44.81
C MET A 487 9.32 6.63 -43.95
N GLU A 488 8.54 7.58 -44.47
CA GLU A 488 7.36 8.15 -43.81
C GLU A 488 6.26 7.09 -43.57
N MET A 489 6.03 6.18 -44.51
CA MET A 489 5.11 5.04 -44.33
C MET A 489 5.60 4.08 -43.25
N LYS A 490 6.90 3.73 -43.26
CA LYS A 490 7.50 2.88 -42.22
C LYS A 490 7.47 3.53 -40.84
N SER A 491 7.68 4.84 -40.73
CA SER A 491 7.56 5.54 -39.44
C SER A 491 6.11 5.58 -38.97
N LEU A 492 5.14 5.76 -39.88
CA LEU A 492 3.71 5.69 -39.58
C LEU A 492 3.30 4.28 -39.09
N GLU A 493 3.79 3.24 -39.76
CA GLU A 493 3.59 1.83 -39.38
C GLU A 493 4.18 1.54 -38.00
N ASN A 494 5.43 1.92 -37.76
CA ASN A 494 6.09 1.75 -36.46
C ASN A 494 5.37 2.51 -35.35
N ASN A 495 4.87 3.73 -35.63
CA ASN A 495 4.08 4.50 -34.68
C ASN A 495 2.74 3.82 -34.36
N THR A 496 2.11 3.23 -35.36
CA THR A 496 0.85 2.49 -35.20
C THR A 496 1.06 1.19 -34.42
N GLU A 497 2.13 0.45 -34.70
CA GLU A 497 2.48 -0.77 -33.96
C GLU A 497 2.87 -0.45 -32.51
N LYS A 498 3.64 0.61 -32.28
CA LYS A 498 3.96 1.10 -30.92
C LYS A 498 2.69 1.46 -30.15
N PHE A 499 1.80 2.22 -30.77
CA PHE A 499 0.52 2.59 -30.17
C PHE A 499 -0.36 1.37 -29.89
N TYR A 500 -0.39 0.39 -30.79
CA TYR A 500 -1.11 -0.86 -30.57
C TYR A 500 -0.55 -1.66 -29.37
N GLN A 501 0.77 -1.82 -29.26
CA GLN A 501 1.38 -2.47 -28.10
C GLN A 501 1.05 -1.72 -26.80
N GLU A 502 1.02 -0.40 -26.87
CA GLU A 502 0.62 0.47 -25.77
C GLU A 502 -0.84 0.31 -25.36
N LEU A 503 -1.76 0.13 -26.30
CA LEU A 503 -3.14 -0.24 -25.98
C LEU A 503 -3.19 -1.62 -25.30
N MET A 504 -2.45 -2.60 -25.83
CA MET A 504 -2.51 -4.00 -25.37
C MET A 504 -1.87 -4.24 -24.01
N ASN A 505 -0.84 -3.48 -23.65
CA ASN A 505 -0.17 -3.62 -22.35
C ASN A 505 -0.81 -2.78 -21.24
N THR A 506 -1.79 -1.93 -21.57
CA THR A 506 -2.44 -1.04 -20.60
C THR A 506 -3.54 -1.75 -19.83
N GLU A 507 -3.50 -1.62 -18.51
CA GLU A 507 -4.47 -2.18 -17.59
C GLU A 507 -5.59 -1.18 -17.26
N ALA A 508 -5.22 0.07 -17.03
CA ALA A 508 -6.17 1.13 -16.70
C ALA A 508 -5.66 2.53 -17.10
N LEU A 509 -6.60 3.41 -17.44
CA LEU A 509 -6.41 4.85 -17.47
C LEU A 509 -7.09 5.47 -16.25
N VAL A 510 -6.41 6.39 -15.57
CA VAL A 510 -6.90 7.01 -14.35
C VAL A 510 -6.77 8.52 -14.44
N LEU A 511 -7.85 9.28 -14.20
CA LEU A 511 -7.71 10.71 -13.97
C LEU A 511 -7.37 10.96 -12.50
N LEU A 512 -6.31 11.74 -12.28
CA LEU A 512 -5.90 12.26 -10.98
C LEU A 512 -6.07 13.79 -11.00
N THR A 513 -7.02 14.28 -10.22
CA THR A 513 -7.19 15.70 -9.91
C THR A 513 -6.43 16.01 -8.62
N ILE A 514 -5.53 16.98 -8.67
CA ILE A 514 -4.68 17.40 -7.56
C ILE A 514 -5.17 18.77 -7.11
N VAL A 515 -5.47 18.90 -5.83
CA VAL A 515 -5.67 20.17 -5.14
C VAL A 515 -4.38 20.49 -4.40
N GLU A 516 -3.71 21.56 -4.85
CA GLU A 516 -2.36 21.92 -4.38
C GLU A 516 -2.37 22.36 -2.91
N GLU A 517 -3.43 23.05 -2.49
CA GLU A 517 -3.54 23.53 -1.13
C GLU A 517 -4.95 23.28 -0.59
N PHE A 518 -5.07 22.27 0.26
CA PHE A 518 -6.31 21.98 0.98
C PHE A 518 -6.10 22.20 2.48
N ASP A 519 -6.62 23.30 3.00
CA ASP A 519 -6.53 23.64 4.42
C ASP A 519 -7.62 22.91 5.24
N LEU A 520 -7.20 21.93 6.05
CA LEU A 520 -8.10 21.18 6.93
C LEU A 520 -8.68 22.04 8.05
N THR A 521 -8.02 23.16 8.41
CA THR A 521 -8.43 24.01 9.53
C THR A 521 -9.66 24.87 9.21
N GLU A 522 -9.82 25.26 7.93
CA GLU A 522 -11.03 25.97 7.45
C GLU A 522 -12.29 25.12 7.62
N ARG A 523 -12.14 23.80 7.69
CA ARG A 523 -13.24 22.83 7.82
C ARG A 523 -13.66 22.59 9.28
N ILE A 524 -12.94 23.13 10.26
CA ILE A 524 -13.23 22.94 11.68
C ILE A 524 -13.94 24.19 12.21
N PRO A 525 -15.25 24.12 12.54
CA PRO A 525 -15.97 25.30 13.02
C PRO A 525 -15.56 25.69 14.46
N GLY A 526 -15.87 26.93 14.83
CA GLY A 526 -15.75 27.44 16.20
C GLY A 526 -14.35 27.93 16.60
N TRP A 527 -14.19 28.25 17.90
CA TRP A 527 -12.95 28.84 18.44
C TRP A 527 -11.73 27.92 18.32
N PHE A 528 -11.94 26.60 18.44
CA PHE A 528 -10.88 25.62 18.29
C PHE A 528 -10.29 25.61 16.86
N GLY A 529 -11.15 25.63 15.83
CA GLY A 529 -10.73 25.76 14.44
C GLY A 529 -9.97 27.05 14.16
N LYS A 530 -10.46 28.20 14.66
CA LYS A 530 -9.75 29.49 14.52
C LYS A 530 -8.33 29.45 15.11
N LYS A 531 -8.14 28.80 16.26
CA LYS A 531 -6.81 28.60 16.86
C LYS A 531 -5.93 27.69 16.01
N LEU A 532 -6.49 26.56 15.54
CA LEU A 532 -5.76 25.65 14.66
C LEU A 532 -5.33 26.34 13.36
N HIS A 533 -6.21 27.12 12.73
CA HIS A 533 -5.92 27.87 11.51
C HIS A 533 -4.78 28.86 11.71
N LYS A 534 -4.82 29.65 12.80
CA LYS A 534 -3.75 30.61 13.14
C LYS A 534 -2.38 29.94 13.32
N HIS A 535 -2.32 28.73 13.87
CA HIS A 535 -1.06 28.06 14.21
C HIS A 535 -0.59 27.04 13.16
N PHE A 536 -1.51 26.45 12.40
CA PHE A 536 -1.26 25.32 11.50
C PHE A 536 -2.00 25.36 10.14
N GLY A 537 -2.83 26.38 9.91
CA GLY A 537 -3.51 26.62 8.64
C GLY A 537 -2.62 27.32 7.62
N LYS A 538 -3.17 27.69 6.47
CA LYS A 538 -2.41 28.20 5.32
C LYS A 538 -1.62 29.48 5.60
N ASP A 539 -2.21 30.39 6.37
CA ASP A 539 -1.60 31.66 6.73
C ASP A 539 -0.63 31.55 7.92
N SER A 540 -0.41 30.33 8.43
CA SER A 540 0.46 30.10 9.58
C SER A 540 1.93 29.94 9.17
N ARG A 541 2.83 30.18 10.12
CA ARG A 541 4.27 29.95 9.93
C ARG A 541 4.63 28.47 9.77
N THR A 542 3.72 27.57 10.13
CA THR A 542 3.89 26.12 10.12
C THR A 542 2.62 25.42 9.61
N PRO A 543 2.33 25.44 8.30
CA PRO A 543 1.06 24.98 7.71
C PRO A 543 0.95 23.45 7.67
N TRP A 544 1.07 22.77 8.81
CA TRP A 544 1.05 21.30 8.89
C TRP A 544 -0.32 20.70 8.56
N LEU A 545 -1.39 21.48 8.64
CA LEU A 545 -2.75 21.04 8.31
C LEU A 545 -3.19 21.46 6.89
N CYS A 546 -2.30 22.07 6.12
CA CYS A 546 -2.48 22.25 4.68
C CYS A 546 -1.93 21.03 3.95
N ILE A 547 -2.79 20.34 3.23
CA ILE A 547 -2.45 19.08 2.57
C ILE A 547 -2.56 19.23 1.05
N ARG A 548 -1.63 18.57 0.33
CA ARG A 548 -1.81 18.29 -1.09
C ARG A 548 -2.74 17.10 -1.23
N PHE A 549 -3.93 17.33 -1.77
CA PHE A 549 -4.99 16.33 -1.85
C PHE A 549 -5.14 15.82 -3.28
N GLY A 550 -5.12 14.50 -3.47
CA GLY A 550 -5.37 13.89 -4.76
C GLY A 550 -6.71 13.17 -4.78
N LEU A 551 -7.48 13.42 -5.84
CA LEU A 551 -8.75 12.79 -6.12
C LEU A 551 -8.61 11.95 -7.40
N LEU A 552 -8.85 10.65 -7.32
CA LEU A 552 -9.00 9.78 -8.49
C LEU A 552 -10.43 9.94 -9.05
N GLY A 553 -10.74 11.14 -9.51
CA GLY A 553 -12.08 11.60 -9.83
C GLY A 553 -12.05 12.89 -10.66
N PHE A 554 -13.06 13.12 -11.48
CA PHE A 554 -13.23 14.38 -12.23
C PHE A 554 -13.70 15.48 -11.27
N HIS A 555 -15.00 15.47 -10.98
CA HIS A 555 -15.72 16.31 -10.04
C HIS A 555 -16.82 15.47 -9.36
N TRP A 556 -17.42 16.03 -8.31
CA TRP A 556 -18.52 15.39 -7.58
C TRP A 556 -19.87 15.77 -8.25
N PRO A 557 -20.81 14.84 -8.51
CA PRO A 557 -20.91 13.43 -8.13
C PRO A 557 -20.14 12.47 -9.02
N PHE A 558 -19.62 11.43 -8.38
CA PHE A 558 -18.58 10.60 -8.94
C PHE A 558 -19.12 9.51 -9.86
N LYS A 559 -18.76 9.60 -11.14
CA LYS A 559 -18.39 8.38 -11.86
C LYS A 559 -16.91 8.09 -11.62
N ARG A 560 -16.63 6.81 -11.37
CA ARG A 560 -15.30 6.23 -11.24
C ARG A 560 -14.34 6.81 -12.29
N ALA A 561 -13.20 7.37 -11.87
CA ALA A 561 -12.22 7.91 -12.82
C ALA A 561 -11.06 6.95 -13.13
N THR A 562 -11.13 5.71 -12.63
CA THR A 562 -10.29 4.59 -13.06
C THR A 562 -11.04 3.77 -14.11
N PHE A 563 -10.60 3.78 -15.36
CA PHE A 563 -11.22 3.05 -16.47
C PHE A 563 -10.33 1.88 -16.87
N TYR A 564 -10.87 0.67 -16.82
CA TYR A 564 -10.12 -0.52 -17.14
C TYR A 564 -10.05 -0.76 -18.64
N CYS A 565 -8.86 -1.07 -19.12
CA CYS A 565 -8.56 -1.27 -20.54
C CYS A 565 -8.27 -2.73 -20.88
N SER A 566 -8.12 -3.60 -19.88
CA SER A 566 -7.87 -5.03 -20.08
C SER A 566 -8.94 -5.90 -19.43
N SER A 567 -9.24 -7.02 -20.08
CA SER A 567 -10.12 -8.04 -19.53
C SER A 567 -9.39 -8.88 -18.49
N THR A 568 -10.08 -9.26 -17.42
CA THR A 568 -9.51 -10.09 -16.37
C THR A 568 -10.57 -11.02 -15.78
N LYS A 569 -10.14 -12.23 -15.39
CA LYS A 569 -10.94 -13.15 -14.58
C LYS A 569 -10.83 -12.85 -13.08
N LYS A 570 -9.97 -11.89 -12.70
CA LYS A 570 -9.64 -11.52 -11.32
C LYS A 570 -9.82 -10.01 -11.06
N PRO A 571 -11.07 -9.49 -11.16
CA PRO A 571 -11.33 -8.04 -11.12
C PRO A 571 -10.99 -7.39 -9.77
N VAL A 572 -11.16 -8.08 -8.65
CA VAL A 572 -10.90 -7.53 -7.31
C VAL A 572 -9.40 -7.45 -7.06
N ALA A 573 -8.65 -8.52 -7.39
CA ALA A 573 -7.19 -8.51 -7.29
C ALA A 573 -6.56 -7.46 -8.22
N ARG A 574 -7.07 -7.33 -9.46
CA ARG A 574 -6.67 -6.26 -10.38
C ARG A 574 -6.88 -4.88 -9.77
N GLY A 575 -8.08 -4.61 -9.25
CA GLY A 575 -8.38 -3.30 -8.63
C GLY A 575 -7.45 -2.96 -7.48
N ALA A 576 -7.15 -3.96 -6.63
CA ALA A 576 -6.19 -3.78 -5.56
C ALA A 576 -4.77 -3.49 -6.07
N ALA A 577 -4.36 -4.13 -7.16
CA ALA A 577 -3.04 -3.94 -7.77
C ALA A 577 -2.88 -2.56 -8.41
N VAL A 578 -3.91 -2.09 -9.14
CA VAL A 578 -3.95 -0.74 -9.73
C VAL A 578 -3.84 0.33 -8.65
N LEU A 579 -4.65 0.25 -7.59
CA LEU A 579 -4.60 1.20 -6.47
C LEU A 579 -3.23 1.22 -5.79
N TYR A 580 -2.61 0.05 -5.60
CA TYR A 580 -1.27 -0.04 -5.02
C TYR A 580 -0.19 0.56 -5.94
N ALA A 581 -0.27 0.32 -7.24
CA ALA A 581 0.65 0.88 -8.23
C ALA A 581 0.61 2.41 -8.21
N ILE A 582 -0.59 2.99 -8.17
CA ILE A 582 -0.80 4.45 -8.04
C ILE A 582 -0.21 4.97 -6.73
N SER A 583 -0.42 4.29 -5.60
CA SER A 583 0.20 4.65 -4.32
C SER A 583 1.72 4.67 -4.39
N LYS A 584 2.32 3.67 -5.06
CA LYS A 584 3.78 3.56 -5.23
C LYS A 584 4.35 4.63 -6.14
N TRP A 585 3.61 4.99 -7.19
CA TRP A 585 3.93 6.10 -8.06
C TRP A 585 3.88 7.43 -7.28
N ASN A 586 2.83 7.66 -6.47
CA ASN A 586 2.70 8.87 -5.66
C ASN A 586 3.82 9.02 -4.62
N GLU A 587 4.33 7.92 -4.04
CA GLU A 587 5.47 7.98 -3.10
C GLU A 587 6.73 8.64 -3.70
N LYS A 588 6.90 8.58 -5.03
CA LYS A 588 8.09 9.07 -5.74
C LYS A 588 7.85 10.36 -6.53
N ASN A 589 6.70 10.45 -7.20
CA ASN A 589 6.38 11.51 -8.16
C ASN A 589 5.67 12.68 -7.46
N GLU A 590 4.35 12.62 -7.34
CA GLU A 590 3.55 13.75 -6.82
C GLU A 590 3.63 13.98 -5.32
N LYS A 591 3.85 12.92 -4.53
CA LYS A 591 4.01 13.00 -3.07
C LYS A 591 2.81 13.63 -2.35
N LEU A 592 1.62 13.47 -2.91
CA LEU A 592 0.33 13.91 -2.37
C LEU A 592 0.16 13.35 -0.96
N THR A 593 -0.32 14.17 -0.03
CA THR A 593 -0.49 13.79 1.37
C THR A 593 -1.55 12.70 1.51
N VAL A 594 -2.65 12.84 0.76
CA VAL A 594 -3.80 11.95 0.76
C VAL A 594 -4.30 11.74 -0.67
N LEU A 595 -4.54 10.49 -1.06
CA LEU A 595 -5.31 10.14 -2.25
C LEU A 595 -6.71 9.67 -1.84
N LEU A 596 -7.74 10.02 -2.61
CA LEU A 596 -9.12 9.54 -2.47
C LEU A 596 -9.60 8.93 -3.80
N ASP A 597 -10.12 7.71 -3.77
CA ASP A 597 -10.79 7.04 -4.89
C ASP A 597 -12.26 6.77 -4.51
N PRO A 598 -13.21 7.54 -5.06
CA PRO A 598 -14.63 7.35 -4.80
C PRO A 598 -15.24 6.30 -5.74
N THR A 599 -16.03 5.40 -5.16
CA THR A 599 -16.66 4.29 -5.87
C THR A 599 -18.08 4.03 -5.36
N TYR A 600 -18.93 3.41 -6.18
CA TYR A 600 -20.19 2.86 -5.67
C TYR A 600 -19.91 1.71 -4.70
N LYS A 601 -20.78 1.57 -3.70
CA LYS A 601 -20.67 0.49 -2.72
C LYS A 601 -20.88 -0.87 -3.40
N ASP A 602 -19.80 -1.61 -3.59
CA ASP A 602 -19.80 -2.98 -4.10
C ASP A 602 -18.98 -3.86 -3.15
N VAL A 603 -19.64 -4.85 -2.54
CA VAL A 603 -19.07 -5.76 -1.54
C VAL A 603 -17.79 -6.44 -2.07
N ASN A 604 -17.74 -6.75 -3.37
CA ASN A 604 -16.61 -7.43 -3.98
C ASN A 604 -15.42 -6.47 -4.19
N PHE A 605 -15.68 -5.25 -4.64
CA PHE A 605 -14.62 -4.26 -4.88
C PHE A 605 -14.02 -3.75 -3.55
N GLU A 606 -14.84 -3.66 -2.50
CA GLU A 606 -14.42 -3.22 -1.18
C GLU A 606 -13.34 -4.11 -0.55
N ALA A 607 -13.40 -5.43 -0.77
CA ALA A 607 -12.39 -6.37 -0.29
C ALA A 607 -10.99 -6.08 -0.89
N GLY A 608 -10.95 -5.52 -2.10
CA GLY A 608 -9.73 -5.08 -2.78
C GLY A 608 -9.09 -3.82 -2.16
N ILE A 609 -9.89 -2.93 -1.55
CA ILE A 609 -9.42 -1.65 -0.99
C ILE A 609 -8.42 -1.88 0.15
N THR A 610 -8.77 -2.69 1.15
CA THR A 610 -7.89 -2.91 2.30
C THR A 610 -6.67 -3.74 1.91
N SER A 611 -6.86 -4.64 0.95
CA SER A 611 -5.82 -5.47 0.38
C SER A 611 -4.79 -4.67 -0.39
N SER A 612 -5.16 -3.55 -1.03
CA SER A 612 -4.21 -2.62 -1.68
C SER A 612 -3.47 -1.72 -0.69
N GLY A 613 -4.08 -1.39 0.44
CA GLY A 613 -3.50 -0.44 1.41
C GLY A 613 -4.21 0.84 1.63
N TRP A 614 -5.32 0.95 0.97
CA TRP A 614 -6.22 2.05 1.12
C TRP A 614 -7.14 1.74 2.29
N TYR A 615 -7.65 2.80 2.90
CA TYR A 615 -8.60 2.75 3.99
C TYR A 615 -9.98 3.00 3.42
N LYS A 616 -10.90 2.09 3.68
CA LYS A 616 -12.30 2.31 3.38
C LYS A 616 -12.88 3.41 4.27
N ILE A 617 -13.57 4.36 3.64
CA ILE A 617 -14.40 5.38 4.28
C ILE A 617 -15.80 5.39 3.66
N ASN A 618 -16.79 5.85 4.42
CA ASN A 618 -18.10 6.12 3.86
C ASN A 618 -18.06 7.50 3.21
N LEU A 619 -18.70 7.60 2.05
CA LEU A 619 -18.95 8.87 1.39
C LEU A 619 -20.47 9.11 1.40
N PRO A 620 -20.93 10.36 1.30
CA PRO A 620 -22.37 10.62 1.22
C PRO A 620 -23.00 9.93 0.02
N ASN A 621 -24.25 9.48 0.19
CA ASN A 621 -24.99 8.73 -0.82
C ASN A 621 -25.25 9.59 -2.05
N SER A 622 -25.21 9.02 -3.25
CA SER A 622 -25.73 9.69 -4.45
C SER A 622 -27.23 9.44 -4.62
N HIS A 623 -27.91 10.24 -5.43
CA HIS A 623 -29.34 10.14 -5.68
C HIS A 623 -29.60 9.94 -7.15
N ILE A 624 -30.05 8.74 -7.52
CA ILE A 624 -30.10 8.29 -8.91
C ILE A 624 -31.52 7.88 -9.30
N ILE A 625 -31.97 8.34 -10.46
CA ILE A 625 -33.20 7.88 -11.11
C ILE A 625 -32.86 6.76 -12.10
N ASP A 626 -33.66 5.70 -12.08
CA ASP A 626 -33.64 4.63 -13.08
C ASP A 626 -34.76 4.87 -14.10
N LEU A 627 -34.39 5.28 -15.32
CA LEU A 627 -35.30 5.58 -16.41
C LEU A 627 -35.60 4.38 -17.30
N ARG A 628 -34.88 3.26 -17.17
CA ARG A 628 -35.09 2.05 -18.01
C ARG A 628 -36.54 1.55 -18.03
N PRO A 629 -37.28 1.53 -16.89
CA PRO A 629 -38.69 1.12 -16.90
C PRO A 629 -39.61 2.06 -17.69
N PHE A 630 -39.15 3.28 -17.97
CA PHE A 630 -39.91 4.36 -18.61
C PHE A 630 -39.44 4.66 -20.04
N LYS A 631 -38.69 3.73 -20.65
CA LYS A 631 -38.22 3.87 -22.02
C LYS A 631 -39.41 4.10 -22.97
N ASN A 632 -39.29 5.11 -23.84
CA ASN A 632 -40.32 5.55 -24.78
C ASN A 632 -41.61 6.10 -24.13
N GLN A 633 -41.62 6.39 -22.83
CA GLN A 633 -42.74 7.05 -22.16
C GLN A 633 -42.54 8.57 -22.13
N THR A 634 -43.64 9.32 -21.99
CA THR A 634 -43.55 10.78 -21.85
C THR A 634 -43.15 11.16 -20.42
N SER A 635 -42.63 12.38 -20.23
CA SER A 635 -42.36 12.91 -18.89
C SER A 635 -43.62 12.97 -18.02
N THR A 636 -44.78 13.21 -18.63
CA THR A 636 -46.07 13.16 -17.96
C THR A 636 -46.37 11.77 -17.40
N ASP A 637 -46.07 10.71 -18.15
CA ASP A 637 -46.28 9.32 -17.72
C ASP A 637 -45.33 8.97 -16.57
N TYR A 638 -44.07 9.38 -16.67
CA TYR A 638 -43.08 9.23 -15.61
C TYR A 638 -43.55 9.89 -14.30
N PHE A 639 -43.88 11.18 -14.32
CA PHE A 639 -44.28 11.90 -13.10
C PHE A 639 -45.57 11.36 -12.50
N LYS A 640 -46.52 10.90 -13.33
CA LYS A 640 -47.71 10.18 -12.87
C LYS A 640 -47.36 8.87 -12.18
N ALA A 641 -46.46 8.07 -12.76
CA ALA A 641 -46.07 6.77 -12.23
C ALA A 641 -45.41 6.87 -10.84
N ILE A 642 -44.57 7.88 -10.63
CA ILE A 642 -43.94 8.14 -9.32
C ILE A 642 -44.82 8.96 -8.37
N LYS A 643 -46.07 9.27 -8.76
CA LYS A 643 -47.02 10.11 -8.00
C LYS A 643 -46.46 11.49 -7.62
N TYR A 644 -45.60 12.05 -8.47
CA TYR A 644 -44.99 13.34 -8.24
C TYR A 644 -45.93 14.47 -8.68
N ARG A 645 -46.20 15.41 -7.77
CA ARG A 645 -46.95 16.63 -8.10
C ARG A 645 -46.01 17.61 -8.78
N ASN A 646 -46.24 17.81 -10.08
CA ASN A 646 -45.49 18.76 -10.91
C ASN A 646 -45.42 20.15 -10.26
N GLN A 647 -44.21 20.70 -10.18
CA GLN A 647 -43.90 21.97 -9.50
C GLN A 647 -43.70 23.14 -10.49
N GLU A 648 -43.86 22.92 -11.80
CA GLU A 648 -43.55 23.92 -12.83
C GLU A 648 -44.64 24.99 -13.03
N ASN A 649 -45.79 24.87 -12.35
CA ASN A 649 -46.95 25.75 -12.59
C ASN A 649 -46.62 27.24 -12.41
N SER A 650 -45.98 27.61 -11.30
CA SER A 650 -45.62 29.01 -11.03
C SER A 650 -44.62 29.55 -12.06
N PHE A 651 -43.67 28.72 -12.48
CA PHE A 651 -42.69 29.07 -13.51
C PHE A 651 -43.36 29.29 -14.88
N LYS A 652 -44.28 28.41 -15.28
CA LYS A 652 -45.04 28.54 -16.53
C LYS A 652 -45.99 29.74 -16.54
N GLN A 653 -46.64 30.03 -15.41
CA GLN A 653 -47.53 31.19 -15.27
C GLN A 653 -46.78 32.51 -15.45
N ALA A 654 -45.51 32.56 -15.06
CA ALA A 654 -44.62 33.70 -15.26
C ALA A 654 -43.91 33.69 -16.63
N HIS A 655 -44.43 32.96 -17.61
CA HIS A 655 -43.82 32.81 -18.95
C HIS A 655 -42.35 32.35 -18.93
N GLY A 656 -41.98 31.54 -17.93
CA GLY A 656 -40.62 31.05 -17.77
C GLY A 656 -40.13 30.24 -18.98
N GLN A 657 -38.86 30.44 -19.34
CA GLN A 657 -38.19 29.82 -20.48
C GLN A 657 -37.09 28.86 -20.01
N VAL A 658 -37.03 27.69 -20.65
CA VAL A 658 -35.97 26.70 -20.44
C VAL A 658 -35.03 26.78 -21.64
N ILE A 659 -33.75 27.09 -21.40
CA ILE A 659 -32.76 27.29 -22.45
C ILE A 659 -31.64 26.27 -22.24
N GLU A 660 -31.57 25.28 -23.12
CA GLU A 660 -30.41 24.39 -23.21
C GLU A 660 -29.51 24.82 -24.39
N THR A 661 -28.24 25.07 -24.11
CA THR A 661 -27.26 25.48 -25.13
C THR A 661 -26.00 24.63 -25.10
N ASN A 662 -25.41 24.42 -26.27
CA ASN A 662 -24.10 23.79 -26.43
C ASN A 662 -23.01 24.84 -26.77
N ILE A 663 -23.34 26.12 -26.63
CA ILE A 663 -22.44 27.24 -26.91
C ILE A 663 -21.79 27.67 -25.59
N PHE A 664 -20.51 27.37 -25.46
CA PHE A 664 -19.69 27.74 -24.31
C PHE A 664 -18.90 29.00 -24.64
N ASN A 665 -19.57 30.15 -24.70
CA ASN A 665 -18.90 31.46 -24.82
C ASN A 665 -18.68 32.07 -23.44
N TYR A 666 -17.95 33.18 -23.38
CA TYR A 666 -17.69 33.90 -22.14
C TYR A 666 -18.98 34.23 -21.39
N GLU A 667 -20.00 34.74 -22.08
CA GLU A 667 -21.26 35.17 -21.47
C GLU A 667 -21.99 34.01 -20.77
N ASN A 668 -22.21 32.89 -21.45
CA ASN A 668 -22.91 31.75 -20.86
C ASN A 668 -22.09 31.10 -19.73
N CYS A 669 -20.76 31.05 -19.87
CA CYS A 669 -19.89 30.46 -18.85
C CYS A 669 -19.83 31.34 -17.60
N GLN A 670 -19.71 32.65 -17.76
CA GLN A 670 -19.71 33.61 -16.65
C GLN A 670 -21.04 33.60 -15.90
N GLU A 671 -22.16 33.42 -16.60
CA GLU A 671 -23.48 33.31 -15.98
C GLU A 671 -23.61 32.07 -15.09
N ILE A 672 -23.08 30.92 -15.54
CA ILE A 672 -23.02 29.69 -14.72
C ILE A 672 -22.26 29.96 -13.42
N ILE A 673 -21.11 30.63 -13.50
CA ILE A 673 -20.29 30.94 -12.33
C ILE A 673 -20.99 31.92 -11.39
N THR A 674 -21.54 33.01 -11.93
CA THR A 674 -22.26 34.03 -11.16
C THR A 674 -23.41 33.38 -10.36
N MET A 675 -24.15 32.48 -10.99
CA MET A 675 -25.24 31.75 -10.33
C MET A 675 -24.75 30.70 -9.33
N ASN A 676 -23.60 30.07 -9.59
CA ASN A 676 -22.97 29.15 -8.65
C ASN A 676 -22.44 29.88 -7.39
N GLU A 677 -21.91 31.08 -7.56
CA GLU A 677 -21.47 31.96 -6.47
C GLU A 677 -22.63 32.34 -5.52
N ASN A 678 -23.85 32.48 -6.03
CA ASN A 678 -25.02 32.72 -5.18
C ASN A 678 -25.28 31.57 -4.20
N ILE A 679 -25.10 30.32 -4.64
CA ILE A 679 -25.20 29.13 -3.75
C ILE A 679 -24.04 29.12 -2.75
N ALA A 680 -22.84 29.42 -3.22
CA ALA A 680 -21.63 29.48 -2.42
C ALA A 680 -21.77 30.46 -1.24
N ASN A 681 -22.15 31.70 -1.55
CA ASN A 681 -22.36 32.77 -0.58
C ASN A 681 -23.49 32.43 0.41
N SER A 682 -24.59 31.84 -0.07
CA SER A 682 -25.70 31.38 0.77
C SER A 682 -25.29 30.32 1.78
N ARG A 683 -24.47 29.34 1.36
CA ARG A 683 -23.90 28.32 2.26
C ARG A 683 -23.01 28.95 3.32
N GLN A 684 -22.11 29.86 2.93
CA GLN A 684 -21.24 30.56 3.84
C GLN A 684 -22.02 31.34 4.91
N LEU A 685 -23.10 32.03 4.51
CA LEU A 685 -23.99 32.75 5.44
C LEU A 685 -24.70 31.81 6.41
N SER A 686 -25.02 30.58 5.99
CA SER A 686 -25.60 29.55 6.86
C SER A 686 -24.58 28.82 7.76
N GLY A 687 -23.32 29.24 7.74
CA GLY A 687 -22.23 28.59 8.48
C GLY A 687 -21.81 27.24 7.90
N GLN A 688 -22.32 26.89 6.72
CA GLN A 688 -21.92 25.72 5.95
C GLN A 688 -20.70 26.04 5.10
N LEU A 689 -19.91 25.02 4.85
CA LEU A 689 -18.74 25.13 4.01
C LEU A 689 -19.13 25.34 2.55
N ASP A 690 -18.41 26.25 1.92
CA ASP A 690 -18.75 26.80 0.63
C ASP A 690 -18.60 25.76 -0.51
N GLN A 691 -17.35 25.46 -0.92
CA GLN A 691 -16.99 24.44 -1.93
C GLN A 691 -15.55 23.91 -1.68
N LEU A 692 -15.11 22.90 -2.44
CA LEU A 692 -13.72 22.40 -2.41
C LEU A 692 -12.76 23.39 -3.08
N LEU A 693 -13.15 23.85 -4.27
CA LEU A 693 -12.54 24.90 -5.09
C LEU A 693 -13.69 25.66 -5.76
N ARG A 694 -13.48 26.94 -6.08
CA ARG A 694 -14.47 27.74 -6.81
C ARG A 694 -14.13 27.71 -8.30
N PRO A 695 -14.99 27.19 -9.17
CA PRO A 695 -14.75 27.21 -10.62
C PRO A 695 -14.82 28.64 -11.16
N ASP A 696 -14.07 28.92 -12.22
CA ASP A 696 -14.16 30.16 -12.99
C ASP A 696 -14.76 29.92 -14.39
N TRP A 697 -15.00 31.00 -15.13
CA TRP A 697 -15.64 30.91 -16.44
C TRP A 697 -14.75 30.16 -17.45
N GLU A 698 -13.42 30.26 -17.31
CA GLU A 698 -12.45 29.62 -18.20
C GLU A 698 -12.46 28.10 -18.02
N PHE A 699 -12.60 27.62 -16.78
CA PHE A 699 -12.82 26.21 -16.48
C PHE A 699 -14.07 25.67 -17.20
N ILE A 700 -15.21 26.36 -17.12
CA ILE A 700 -16.45 25.96 -17.81
C ILE A 700 -16.29 26.02 -19.34
N TYR A 701 -15.63 27.07 -19.84
CA TYR A 701 -15.32 27.23 -21.25
C TYR A 701 -14.47 26.05 -21.78
N ASN A 702 -13.43 25.65 -21.05
CA ASN A 702 -12.54 24.56 -21.41
C ASN A 702 -13.24 23.20 -21.36
N LEU A 703 -14.14 22.99 -20.39
CA LEU A 703 -15.00 21.80 -20.35
C LEU A 703 -15.88 21.67 -21.60
N GLY A 704 -16.33 22.78 -22.17
CA GLY A 704 -17.21 22.81 -23.32
C GLY A 704 -16.54 22.80 -24.69
N ASN A 705 -15.39 23.47 -24.85
CA ASN A 705 -14.84 23.77 -26.17
C ASN A 705 -13.64 22.93 -26.59
N CYS A 706 -12.93 22.29 -25.67
CA CYS A 706 -11.72 21.54 -26.02
C CYS A 706 -12.03 20.29 -26.87
N THR A 707 -13.03 19.49 -26.50
CA THR A 707 -13.51 18.33 -27.27
C THR A 707 -14.98 18.02 -26.99
N ASN A 708 -15.96 18.67 -27.63
CA ASN A 708 -17.40 18.41 -27.36
C ASN A 708 -18.27 18.22 -28.61
N GLU A 709 -17.69 17.69 -29.69
CA GLU A 709 -18.37 17.54 -30.98
C GLU A 709 -19.68 16.71 -30.88
N LYS A 710 -19.70 15.70 -29.99
CA LYS A 710 -20.88 14.86 -29.76
C LYS A 710 -21.87 15.42 -28.72
N LYS A 711 -21.72 16.69 -28.31
CA LYS A 711 -22.60 17.37 -27.35
C LYS A 711 -22.75 16.62 -26.02
N TYR A 712 -21.64 16.04 -25.58
CA TYR A 712 -21.52 15.34 -24.32
C TYR A 712 -21.74 16.23 -23.10
N ARG A 713 -21.62 17.55 -23.28
CA ARG A 713 -21.88 18.56 -22.26
C ARG A 713 -22.75 19.68 -22.83
N SER A 714 -23.69 20.16 -22.04
CA SER A 714 -24.52 21.33 -22.35
C SER A 714 -24.74 22.19 -21.11
N LEU A 715 -25.11 23.46 -21.33
CA LEU A 715 -25.51 24.39 -20.29
C LEU A 715 -27.03 24.49 -20.29
N LEU A 716 -27.65 24.45 -19.11
CA LEU A 716 -29.08 24.62 -18.93
C LEU A 716 -29.34 25.87 -18.10
N PHE A 717 -30.23 26.73 -18.57
CA PHE A 717 -30.68 27.93 -17.87
C PHE A 717 -32.20 27.94 -17.73
N LEU A 718 -32.69 28.42 -16.58
CA LEU A 718 -34.08 28.78 -16.37
C LEU A 718 -34.17 30.31 -16.31
N LYS A 719 -35.08 30.88 -17.11
CA LYS A 719 -35.21 32.32 -17.28
C LYS A 719 -36.65 32.77 -17.03
N VAL A 720 -36.84 33.88 -16.32
CA VAL A 720 -38.14 34.54 -16.06
C VAL A 720 -37.93 36.04 -16.17
N ASP A 721 -38.84 36.76 -16.84
CA ASP A 721 -38.78 38.24 -16.99
C ASP A 721 -37.41 38.77 -17.46
N GLU A 722 -36.81 38.08 -18.44
CA GLU A 722 -35.46 38.35 -18.96
C GLU A 722 -34.28 38.03 -18.03
N GLU A 723 -34.51 37.60 -16.79
CA GLU A 723 -33.49 37.24 -15.81
C GLU A 723 -33.27 35.73 -15.69
N ILE A 724 -32.01 35.30 -15.55
CA ILE A 724 -31.66 33.90 -15.31
C ILE A 724 -31.78 33.62 -13.81
N ILE A 725 -32.63 32.65 -13.46
CA ILE A 725 -32.97 32.34 -12.07
C ILE A 725 -32.36 31.02 -11.57
N ALA A 726 -31.96 30.14 -12.49
CA ALA A 726 -31.22 28.92 -12.17
C ALA A 726 -30.37 28.47 -13.35
N SER A 727 -29.29 27.74 -13.07
CA SER A 727 -28.41 27.19 -14.09
C SER A 727 -27.75 25.88 -13.65
N CYS A 728 -27.33 25.06 -14.61
CA CYS A 728 -26.46 23.91 -14.36
C CYS A 728 -25.69 23.48 -15.61
N VAL A 729 -24.62 22.71 -15.41
CA VAL A 729 -23.92 21.98 -16.47
C VAL A 729 -24.43 20.54 -16.51
N ILE A 730 -24.89 20.10 -17.67
CA ILE A 730 -25.33 18.73 -17.91
C ILE A 730 -24.19 17.92 -18.51
N PHE A 731 -23.88 16.75 -17.94
CA PHE A 731 -22.90 15.81 -18.50
C PHE A 731 -23.58 14.51 -18.94
N ARG A 732 -23.29 14.05 -20.15
CA ARG A 732 -23.83 12.81 -20.76
C ARG A 732 -22.76 11.73 -20.76
N LEU A 733 -22.68 11.00 -19.65
CA LEU A 733 -21.68 9.98 -19.34
C LEU A 733 -22.06 8.61 -19.94
N GLY A 734 -22.46 8.53 -21.21
CA GLY A 734 -22.98 7.29 -21.82
C GLY A 734 -24.44 7.02 -21.44
N ASP A 735 -24.67 5.94 -20.68
CA ASP A 735 -26.01 5.54 -20.21
C ASP A 735 -26.52 6.40 -19.04
N THR A 736 -25.67 7.27 -18.49
CA THR A 736 -25.99 8.10 -17.32
C THR A 736 -25.81 9.56 -17.66
N MET A 737 -26.74 10.38 -17.20
CA MET A 737 -26.63 11.83 -17.24
C MET A 737 -26.46 12.40 -15.83
N THR A 738 -25.69 13.48 -15.68
CA THR A 738 -25.56 14.23 -14.42
C THR A 738 -25.90 15.70 -14.63
N SER A 739 -26.30 16.37 -13.54
CA SER A 739 -26.56 17.81 -13.49
C SER A 739 -25.73 18.41 -12.37
N ASP A 740 -24.61 19.03 -12.75
CA ASP A 740 -23.56 19.47 -11.85
C ASP A 740 -23.29 20.97 -12.01
N ILE A 741 -22.45 21.54 -11.14
CA ILE A 741 -22.11 22.97 -11.11
C ILE A 741 -23.40 23.81 -11.16
N GLN A 742 -24.30 23.53 -10.22
CA GLN A 742 -25.61 24.16 -10.17
C GLN A 742 -25.51 25.59 -9.64
N GLY A 743 -26.37 26.46 -10.12
CA GLY A 743 -26.51 27.84 -9.68
C GLY A 743 -27.98 28.20 -9.48
N LEU A 744 -28.26 29.00 -8.44
CA LEU A 744 -29.62 29.38 -8.06
C LEU A 744 -29.60 30.80 -7.49
N ASP A 745 -30.49 31.66 -7.99
CA ASP A 745 -30.84 32.88 -7.28
C ASP A 745 -31.78 32.52 -6.14
N HIS A 746 -31.31 32.51 -4.90
CA HIS A 746 -32.13 32.08 -3.76
C HIS A 746 -33.33 32.99 -3.46
N ALA A 747 -33.29 34.27 -3.81
CA ALA A 747 -34.37 35.21 -3.58
C ALA A 747 -35.55 34.89 -4.51
N ILE A 748 -35.26 34.65 -5.78
CA ILE A 748 -36.28 34.45 -6.83
C ILE A 748 -36.65 32.96 -7.01
N SER A 749 -35.68 32.04 -6.87
CA SER A 749 -35.86 30.61 -7.12
C SER A 749 -36.95 29.95 -6.27
N LYS A 750 -37.19 30.43 -5.04
CA LYS A 750 -38.21 29.86 -4.14
C LYS A 750 -39.63 30.12 -4.65
N GLN A 751 -39.87 31.29 -5.24
CA GLN A 751 -41.16 31.68 -5.81
C GLN A 751 -41.54 30.78 -6.99
N TYR A 752 -40.57 30.52 -7.87
CA TYR A 752 -40.80 29.73 -9.09
C TYR A 752 -40.43 28.24 -8.97
N LYS A 753 -40.04 27.79 -7.77
CA LYS A 753 -39.58 26.41 -7.52
C LYS A 753 -38.46 25.97 -8.46
N ALA A 754 -37.55 26.90 -8.81
CA ALA A 754 -36.58 26.74 -9.89
C ALA A 754 -35.73 25.46 -9.77
N TYR A 755 -35.32 25.08 -8.54
CA TYR A 755 -34.60 23.83 -8.30
C TYR A 755 -35.37 22.57 -8.76
N PHE A 756 -36.67 22.49 -8.43
CA PHE A 756 -37.52 21.39 -8.86
C PHE A 756 -37.81 21.45 -10.36
N VAL A 757 -37.98 22.64 -10.92
CA VAL A 757 -38.15 22.82 -12.38
C VAL A 757 -36.90 22.32 -13.11
N MET A 758 -35.72 22.68 -12.65
CA MET A 758 -34.45 22.23 -13.23
C MET A 758 -34.32 20.70 -13.21
N MET A 759 -34.59 20.04 -12.08
CA MET A 759 -34.58 18.57 -12.03
C MET A 759 -35.63 17.94 -12.97
N GLN A 760 -36.82 18.53 -13.08
CA GLN A 760 -37.85 18.06 -14.02
C GLN A 760 -37.40 18.18 -15.47
N GLU A 761 -36.72 19.26 -15.84
CA GLU A 761 -36.18 19.46 -17.19
C GLU A 761 -35.05 18.49 -17.50
N VAL A 762 -34.13 18.24 -16.56
CA VAL A 762 -33.10 17.20 -16.72
C VAL A 762 -33.73 15.82 -16.93
N ILE A 763 -34.81 15.47 -16.21
CA ILE A 763 -35.55 14.22 -16.44
C ILE A 763 -36.19 14.18 -17.83
N LYS A 764 -36.80 15.28 -18.27
CA LYS A 764 -37.41 15.41 -19.61
C LYS A 764 -36.35 15.23 -20.72
N ILE A 765 -35.16 15.79 -20.54
CA ILE A 765 -34.03 15.61 -21.46
C ILE A 765 -33.61 14.13 -21.48
N GLY A 766 -33.42 13.52 -20.31
CA GLY A 766 -32.99 12.12 -20.22
C GLY A 766 -33.97 11.13 -20.87
N LEU A 767 -35.27 11.31 -20.64
CA LEU A 767 -36.31 10.50 -21.30
C LEU A 767 -36.31 10.66 -22.82
N ARG A 768 -36.13 11.90 -23.31
CA ARG A 768 -36.08 12.23 -24.74
C ARG A 768 -34.86 11.62 -25.43
N GLU A 769 -33.72 11.63 -24.75
CA GLU A 769 -32.45 11.07 -25.23
C GLU A 769 -32.34 9.55 -25.00
N GLY A 770 -33.27 8.96 -24.23
CA GLY A 770 -33.30 7.53 -23.94
C GLY A 770 -32.19 7.07 -23.00
N VAL A 771 -31.66 7.95 -22.14
CA VAL A 771 -30.63 7.58 -21.15
C VAL A 771 -31.21 6.65 -20.08
N HIS A 772 -30.39 5.75 -19.54
CA HIS A 772 -30.84 4.77 -18.56
C HIS A 772 -30.91 5.35 -17.15
N PHE A 773 -30.00 6.26 -16.79
CA PHE A 773 -29.87 6.78 -15.44
C PHE A 773 -29.68 8.30 -15.41
N ILE A 774 -30.18 8.95 -14.36
CA ILE A 774 -29.84 10.35 -14.04
C ILE A 774 -29.33 10.39 -12.61
N ASP A 775 -28.12 10.90 -12.40
CA ASP A 775 -27.53 11.10 -11.07
C ASP A 775 -27.50 12.58 -10.71
N PHE A 776 -28.21 12.94 -9.64
CA PHE A 776 -28.27 14.31 -9.12
C PHE A 776 -27.27 14.56 -7.98
N GLY A 777 -26.49 13.56 -7.58
CA GLY A 777 -25.53 13.70 -6.48
C GLY A 777 -26.14 13.70 -5.08
N PRO A 778 -25.37 14.03 -4.04
CA PRO A 778 -25.64 13.66 -2.65
C PRO A 778 -26.38 14.68 -1.82
N THR A 779 -26.34 15.94 -2.21
CA THR A 779 -26.95 17.02 -1.44
C THR A 779 -28.47 16.97 -1.53
N THR A 780 -29.17 17.66 -0.63
CA THR A 780 -30.63 17.89 -0.72
C THR A 780 -31.44 16.62 -1.00
N GLU A 781 -31.21 15.57 -0.19
CA GLU A 781 -31.81 14.24 -0.30
C GLU A 781 -33.33 14.29 -0.44
N ASP A 782 -34.02 14.98 0.46
CA ASP A 782 -35.50 15.04 0.50
C ASP A 782 -36.11 15.48 -0.84
N ALA A 783 -35.53 16.52 -1.46
CA ALA A 783 -36.01 17.03 -2.74
C ALA A 783 -35.79 16.03 -3.88
N LYS A 784 -34.67 15.32 -3.87
CA LYS A 784 -34.29 14.33 -4.89
C LYS A 784 -35.10 13.05 -4.75
N VAL A 785 -35.30 12.56 -3.54
CA VAL A 785 -36.15 11.38 -3.26
C VAL A 785 -37.59 11.67 -3.69
N THR A 786 -38.10 12.87 -3.43
CA THR A 786 -39.47 13.27 -3.81
C THR A 786 -39.70 13.19 -5.33
N ILE A 787 -38.69 13.53 -6.14
CA ILE A 787 -38.79 13.46 -7.61
C ILE A 787 -38.41 12.07 -8.19
N GLY A 788 -38.34 11.05 -7.34
CA GLY A 788 -38.17 9.65 -7.77
C GLY A 788 -36.73 9.13 -7.75
N CYS A 789 -35.79 9.84 -7.14
CA CYS A 789 -34.44 9.31 -6.94
C CYS A 789 -34.43 8.18 -5.91
N LYS A 790 -33.60 7.17 -6.16
CA LYS A 790 -33.19 6.18 -5.16
C LYS A 790 -31.91 6.65 -4.50
N VAL A 791 -31.80 6.43 -3.20
CA VAL A 791 -30.58 6.66 -2.42
C VAL A 791 -29.59 5.54 -2.73
N VAL A 792 -28.45 5.88 -3.32
CA VAL A 792 -27.40 4.94 -3.74
C VAL A 792 -26.14 5.17 -2.89
N PRO A 793 -25.72 4.20 -2.07
CA PRO A 793 -24.58 4.40 -1.18
C PRO A 793 -23.24 4.45 -1.93
N LEU A 794 -22.40 5.41 -1.53
CA LEU A 794 -21.02 5.56 -2.03
C LEU A 794 -19.99 5.11 -0.99
N CYS A 795 -18.87 4.61 -1.49
CA CYS A 795 -17.72 4.15 -0.73
C CYS A 795 -16.46 4.88 -1.23
N GLY A 796 -15.68 5.44 -0.32
CA GLY A 796 -14.38 6.03 -0.63
C GLY A 796 -13.24 5.13 -0.20
N SER A 797 -12.17 5.13 -0.99
CA SER A 797 -10.89 4.55 -0.63
C SER A 797 -9.90 5.68 -0.38
N ILE A 798 -9.24 5.72 0.78
CA ILE A 798 -8.23 6.74 1.08
C ILE A 798 -6.83 6.14 1.24
N TYR A 799 -5.81 6.73 0.61
CA TYR A 799 -4.42 6.40 0.87
C TYR A 799 -3.63 7.59 1.39
N PRO A 800 -3.22 7.61 2.66
CA PRO A 800 -2.30 8.60 3.17
C PRO A 800 -0.87 8.23 2.80
N ARG A 801 -0.08 9.19 2.33
CA ARG A 801 1.36 9.02 2.11
C ARG A 801 2.07 8.56 3.38
N HIS A 802 1.72 9.17 4.51
CA HIS A 802 2.19 8.74 5.82
C HIS A 802 1.16 7.81 6.46
N LYS A 803 1.49 6.51 6.56
CA LYS A 803 0.54 5.48 7.02
C LYS A 803 -0.08 5.75 8.40
N TRP A 804 0.61 6.48 9.27
CA TRP A 804 0.12 6.83 10.60
C TRP A 804 -1.04 7.86 10.57
N LEU A 805 -1.19 8.64 9.50
CA LEU A 805 -2.32 9.54 9.31
C LEU A 805 -3.63 8.80 8.97
N GLY A 806 -3.55 7.53 8.55
CA GLY A 806 -4.72 6.77 8.09
C GLY A 806 -5.88 6.71 9.08
N PRO A 807 -5.64 6.31 10.34
CA PRO A 807 -6.69 6.30 11.37
C PRO A 807 -7.28 7.69 11.63
N VAL A 808 -6.47 8.74 11.62
CA VAL A 808 -6.90 10.13 11.85
C VAL A 808 -7.82 10.58 10.72
N ILE A 809 -7.42 10.37 9.47
CA ILE A 809 -8.22 10.73 8.30
C ILE A 809 -9.51 9.90 8.25
N LYS A 810 -9.45 8.61 8.56
CA LYS A 810 -10.64 7.75 8.62
C LYS A 810 -11.63 8.24 9.68
N PHE A 811 -11.14 8.64 10.85
CA PHE A 811 -11.98 9.22 11.90
C PHE A 811 -12.58 10.55 11.45
N ALA A 812 -11.78 11.46 10.91
CA ALA A 812 -12.25 12.75 10.41
C ALA A 812 -13.31 12.59 9.31
N ALA A 813 -13.08 11.70 8.34
CA ALA A 813 -14.02 11.41 7.26
C ALA A 813 -15.36 10.86 7.79
N SER A 814 -15.35 10.09 8.89
CA SER A 814 -16.59 9.59 9.52
C SER A 814 -17.43 10.65 10.24
N LYS A 815 -16.90 11.87 10.38
CA LYS A 815 -17.56 13.00 11.05
C LYS A 815 -18.04 14.08 10.08
N VAL A 816 -17.83 13.89 8.78
CA VAL A 816 -18.36 14.79 7.76
C VAL A 816 -19.86 14.49 7.61
N GLU A 817 -20.69 15.33 8.23
CA GLU A 817 -22.13 15.39 7.96
C GLU A 817 -22.34 16.06 6.59
N VAL A 818 -23.29 15.55 5.80
CA VAL A 818 -23.57 15.98 4.43
C VAL A 818 -25.04 16.30 4.28
#